data_AF-A0A3A0AH96-F1
#
_entry.id   AF-A0A3A0AH96-F1
#
_cell.length_a   1.000
_cell.length_b   1.000
_cell.length_c   1.000
_cell.angle_alpha   90.00
_cell.angle_beta   90.00
_cell.angle_gamma   90.00
#
_symmetry.space_group_name_H-M   'P 1'
#
loop_
_entity.id
_entity.type
_entity.pdbx_description
1 polymer ?
#
loop_
_entity_poly.entity_id
_entity_poly.type
_entity_poly.pdbx_seq_one_letter_code
_entity_poly.pdbx_strand_id
1 'polypeptide(L)'
;MLYSLRIPAALTALCLLVLAAIRADAVAPGNAAFQRTWERTDQPVLAGVVARTWMWGPEANTQPILEEYAESPNGLRTVQYFDKARMEITYPGGDQSSVWYVTNGLLVVELMTGRLQVGDNTFRQYAPALVNVAGDADDPNGPTYATMAALRTMPPYANGATITTRVDRNGNLTNDPALAAYGVTAAHRVTVPGIDHQVASPFWAFMNSSGTVYKPSLYVDEPLFLSAFYATGYPVTEAYWATVRVGGTLRLVLLQCFERRCLTYTPGNPPGFLTEAGNVGQHYHYWRYVEITGGSPTATSTRTPTATSHATEPPPTTTGVAPSASATATGSDISASPSTTSTSTSTSTSTATATTTPDTATQYAYAGQVGGGLLADFDFEDMYGVSIAEDGTVYLVDNVTHRVYAYTPNGRLIDYWGGAGSGNGQFQSPYDIVVDDDGMVYVTDTDNNRVQKFDSDGDFIRTWGSLGDEEGEFQHPYGIDVDDNGNVYVADIFRVQVFSSTGEFLRSFADEDDDAPVDTPLGLEVRGNRVYSSSNSVSVYSTAGEYLTSWGTGMNFPVGIDSGDNGNLYIVDNGNGRVRVFDPDGEFLYDLGRQGNERGEFASPAYLGVSASGRVYVSDGSKVVVFREGDDQEEFYFEWNGATRGRFLRPEGLVILADGSVAIVDNGRRVVERFNQNGGYLGEFGQSGDFPWFIDDPAHIAGSQQGSIYVVERGEPEVSIYGDDELLEDSIGSGGSGNGQFDTPVGIDVDGAGNVYVSDSELDRVQKFNPSGGFTLIFGASGDGPGELTEPRGLAVNGSLVYVVDAGNNRIQVFETDGDYVGGFGSSGDGPGEFNSPNDIAIDADGYVYVSDGLNDRVQKFTWDGDWIASFGTKGSGQGQFITPVGIDVASNGYVWVVDQGNDRVLVFRPAN
;
A
#
# COMPACT_ATOMS: atom_id res chain seq x y z
N MET A 1 -42.41 30.52 -37.16
CA MET A 1 -43.16 30.93 -35.96
C MET A 1 -42.44 30.28 -34.77
N LEU A 2 -41.39 30.85 -34.15
CA LEU A 2 -41.29 32.07 -33.33
C LEU A 2 -42.31 32.12 -32.18
N TYR A 3 -41.84 31.84 -30.95
CA TYR A 3 -42.14 32.49 -29.64
C TYR A 3 -41.37 31.68 -28.56
N SER A 4 -40.12 32.00 -28.19
CA SER A 4 -39.65 33.05 -27.26
C SER A 4 -40.26 33.00 -25.85
N LEU A 5 -39.53 32.43 -24.90
CA LEU A 5 -39.53 32.91 -23.50
C LEU A 5 -38.13 33.43 -23.18
N ARG A 6 -38.07 34.72 -22.89
CA ARG A 6 -36.90 35.48 -22.47
C ARG A 6 -36.63 35.17 -20.99
N ILE A 7 -35.43 34.69 -20.67
CA ILE A 7 -34.85 34.80 -19.33
C ILE A 7 -33.87 35.99 -19.36
N PRO A 8 -33.82 36.87 -18.35
CA PRO A 8 -33.11 38.13 -18.42
C PRO A 8 -31.59 37.93 -18.53
N ALA A 9 -30.99 38.64 -19.48
CA ALA A 9 -29.54 38.81 -19.61
C ALA A 9 -28.99 39.57 -18.40
N ALA A 10 -28.45 38.85 -17.42
CA ALA A 10 -27.64 39.41 -16.34
C ALA A 10 -26.82 38.31 -15.64
N LEU A 11 -26.21 37.37 -16.37
CA LEU A 11 -25.25 36.41 -15.80
C LEU A 11 -24.43 35.75 -16.92
N THR A 12 -23.82 36.57 -17.77
CA THR A 12 -22.79 36.15 -18.71
C THR A 12 -21.66 37.18 -18.64
N ALA A 13 -20.43 36.69 -18.56
CA ALA A 13 -19.17 37.43 -18.40
C ALA A 13 -18.76 37.78 -16.96
N LEU A 14 -18.21 36.77 -16.26
CA LEU A 14 -17.05 37.00 -15.40
C LEU A 14 -16.01 35.87 -15.58
N CYS A 15 -15.75 35.49 -16.83
CA CYS A 15 -14.53 34.80 -17.23
C CYS A 15 -14.15 35.36 -18.60
N LEU A 16 -12.85 35.64 -18.77
CA LEU A 16 -12.12 36.04 -19.99
C LEU A 16 -11.74 37.52 -20.17
N LEU A 17 -10.46 37.66 -20.53
CA LEU A 17 -9.61 38.82 -20.89
C LEU A 17 -8.93 39.41 -19.64
N VAL A 18 -7.64 39.14 -19.39
CA VAL A 18 -6.44 39.42 -20.24
C VAL A 18 -5.39 38.30 -19.97
N LEU A 19 -4.91 37.50 -20.92
CA LEU A 19 -3.93 37.83 -21.97
C LEU A 19 -4.22 37.02 -23.25
N ALA A 20 -4.36 37.71 -24.37
CA ALA A 20 -4.31 37.11 -25.70
C ALA A 20 -2.86 37.12 -26.19
N ALA A 21 -2.15 36.00 -25.99
CA ALA A 21 -1.05 35.55 -26.84
C ALA A 21 -0.76 34.08 -26.51
N ILE A 22 -0.91 33.21 -27.51
CA ILE A 22 -0.80 31.74 -27.46
C ILE A 22 -2.03 31.05 -26.81
N ARG A 23 -3.19 31.06 -27.50
CA ARG A 23 -4.08 29.91 -27.40
C ARG A 23 -3.49 28.83 -28.29
N ALA A 24 -2.74 27.91 -27.69
CA ALA A 24 -2.60 26.58 -28.27
C ALA A 24 -4.00 25.97 -28.35
N ASP A 25 -4.28 25.18 -29.40
CA ASP A 25 -5.58 24.54 -29.60
C ASP A 25 -6.02 23.79 -28.35
N ALA A 26 -7.32 23.85 -28.04
CA ALA A 26 -7.99 23.02 -27.04
C ALA A 26 -7.56 21.55 -27.17
N VAL A 27 -6.90 21.00 -26.16
CA VAL A 27 -6.45 19.60 -26.17
C VAL A 27 -7.24 18.79 -25.14
N ALA A 28 -7.75 17.64 -25.55
CA ALA A 28 -8.30 16.67 -24.60
C ALA A 28 -7.19 16.13 -23.67
N PRO A 29 -7.50 15.71 -22.45
CA PRO A 29 -6.57 14.91 -21.66
C PRO A 29 -5.95 13.78 -22.51
N GLY A 30 -4.62 13.72 -22.52
CA GLY A 30 -3.88 12.99 -23.56
C GLY A 30 -3.71 11.49 -23.32
N ASN A 31 -4.25 10.96 -22.22
CA ASN A 31 -4.34 9.53 -21.95
C ASN A 31 -5.57 9.24 -21.06
N ALA A 32 -5.93 7.96 -20.94
CA ALA A 32 -7.11 7.51 -20.21
C ALA A 32 -7.06 7.90 -18.72
N ALA A 33 -5.90 7.87 -18.07
CA ALA A 33 -5.77 8.24 -16.67
C ALA A 33 -6.00 9.74 -16.43
N PHE A 34 -5.40 10.60 -17.26
CA PHE A 34 -5.66 12.05 -17.22
C PHE A 34 -7.12 12.35 -17.53
N GLN A 35 -7.72 11.63 -18.48
CA GLN A 35 -9.14 11.74 -18.81
C GLN A 35 -10.01 11.39 -17.60
N ARG A 36 -9.82 10.24 -16.97
CA ARG A 36 -10.57 9.81 -15.77
C ARG A 36 -10.48 10.84 -14.64
N THR A 37 -9.28 11.33 -14.35
CA THR A 37 -9.03 12.32 -13.29
C THR A 37 -9.69 13.67 -13.58
N TRP A 38 -9.64 14.13 -14.84
CA TRP A 38 -10.27 15.37 -15.26
C TRP A 38 -11.80 15.24 -15.26
N GLU A 39 -12.32 14.18 -15.89
CA GLU A 39 -13.76 13.97 -16.06
C GLU A 39 -14.48 13.92 -14.73
N ARG A 40 -13.89 13.25 -13.73
CA ARG A 40 -14.51 13.11 -12.41
C ARG A 40 -15.06 14.43 -11.87
N THR A 41 -14.30 15.51 -11.97
CA THR A 41 -14.65 16.77 -11.29
C THR A 41 -15.07 17.88 -12.25
N ASP A 42 -14.58 17.87 -13.48
CA ASP A 42 -14.80 18.96 -14.43
C ASP A 42 -15.80 18.62 -15.54
N GLN A 43 -16.06 17.33 -15.82
CA GLN A 43 -17.12 16.94 -16.75
C GLN A 43 -18.51 17.44 -16.31
N PRO A 44 -18.92 17.36 -15.04
CA PRO A 44 -20.21 17.91 -14.60
C PRO A 44 -20.31 19.43 -14.77
N VAL A 45 -19.18 20.15 -14.67
CA VAL A 45 -19.12 21.61 -14.88
C VAL A 45 -19.23 21.91 -16.38
N LEU A 46 -18.48 21.18 -17.22
CA LEU A 46 -18.52 21.31 -18.67
C LEU A 46 -19.89 20.97 -19.26
N ALA A 47 -20.53 19.91 -18.76
CA ALA A 47 -21.86 19.48 -19.17
C ALA A 47 -22.99 20.39 -18.65
N GLY A 48 -22.68 21.39 -17.80
CA GLY A 48 -23.66 22.29 -17.21
C GLY A 48 -24.58 21.63 -16.19
N VAL A 49 -24.19 20.47 -15.64
CA VAL A 49 -24.92 19.75 -14.59
C VAL A 49 -24.81 20.48 -13.26
N VAL A 50 -23.65 21.09 -12.99
CA VAL A 50 -23.39 21.89 -11.79
C VAL A 50 -22.78 23.24 -12.14
N ALA A 51 -23.10 24.26 -11.35
CA ALA A 51 -22.52 25.61 -11.46
C ALA A 51 -21.55 25.85 -10.29
N ARG A 52 -20.28 25.44 -10.47
CA ARG A 52 -19.18 25.64 -9.52
C ARG A 52 -17.85 25.90 -10.22
N THR A 53 -16.83 26.30 -9.48
CA THR A 53 -15.46 26.46 -9.99
C THR A 53 -14.92 25.18 -10.63
N TRP A 54 -14.02 25.35 -11.60
CA TRP A 54 -13.21 24.28 -12.19
C TRP A 54 -12.16 23.76 -11.19
N MET A 55 -11.93 22.45 -11.23
CA MET A 55 -10.88 21.77 -10.48
C MET A 55 -9.58 21.63 -11.27
N TRP A 56 -9.65 21.51 -12.59
CA TRP A 56 -8.50 21.40 -13.48
C TRP A 56 -8.53 22.52 -14.53
N GLY A 57 -9.69 22.73 -15.13
CA GLY A 57 -9.92 23.69 -16.22
C GLY A 57 -10.89 23.10 -17.25
N PRO A 58 -11.41 23.92 -18.16
CA PRO A 58 -12.32 23.45 -19.21
C PRO A 58 -11.69 22.42 -20.16
N GLU A 59 -10.36 22.45 -20.31
CA GLU A 59 -9.57 21.57 -21.18
C GLU A 59 -8.09 21.62 -20.77
N ALA A 60 -7.25 20.78 -21.40
CA ALA A 60 -5.79 20.85 -21.24
C ALA A 60 -5.20 21.96 -22.12
N ASN A 61 -4.19 22.66 -21.58
CA ASN A 61 -3.48 23.76 -22.24
C ASN A 61 -2.36 23.28 -23.18
N THR A 62 -1.94 22.02 -23.04
CA THR A 62 -0.84 21.43 -23.82
C THR A 62 -1.21 20.03 -24.27
N GLN A 63 -0.52 19.54 -25.31
CA GLN A 63 -0.37 18.09 -25.51
C GLN A 63 0.44 17.48 -24.34
N PRO A 64 0.42 16.15 -24.15
CA PRO A 64 1.36 15.49 -23.24
C PRO A 64 2.81 15.84 -23.60
N ILE A 65 3.61 16.16 -22.58
CA ILE A 65 5.02 16.51 -22.67
C ILE A 65 5.82 15.50 -21.86
N LEU A 66 6.96 15.07 -22.37
CA LEU A 66 7.93 14.29 -21.60
C LEU A 66 8.90 15.25 -20.89
N GLU A 67 9.00 15.12 -19.57
CA GLU A 67 9.92 15.87 -18.73
C GLU A 67 10.95 14.94 -18.09
N GLU A 68 12.20 15.40 -17.97
CA GLU A 68 13.24 14.67 -17.22
C GLU A 68 12.82 14.44 -15.76
N TYR A 69 12.89 13.20 -15.33
CA TYR A 69 12.69 12.78 -13.95
C TYR A 69 13.51 11.52 -13.68
N ALA A 70 14.52 11.62 -12.81
CA ALA A 70 15.58 10.62 -12.69
C ALA A 70 15.07 9.20 -12.38
N GLU A 71 14.04 9.10 -11.54
CA GLU A 71 13.49 7.84 -11.06
C GLU A 71 12.34 7.31 -11.94
N SER A 72 11.91 8.06 -12.97
CA SER A 72 10.92 7.57 -13.94
C SER A 72 11.54 6.54 -14.88
N PRO A 73 10.80 5.53 -15.38
CA PRO A 73 11.26 4.65 -16.44
C PRO A 73 11.79 5.45 -17.64
N ASN A 74 13.03 5.15 -18.06
CA ASN A 74 13.78 5.89 -19.08
C ASN A 74 14.16 7.34 -18.72
N GLY A 75 14.08 7.71 -17.44
CA GLY A 75 14.41 9.05 -16.95
C GLY A 75 13.42 10.13 -17.37
N LEU A 76 12.21 9.77 -17.83
CA LEU A 76 11.22 10.68 -18.39
C LEU A 76 9.83 10.41 -17.82
N ARG A 77 9.19 11.42 -17.23
CA ARG A 77 7.78 11.37 -16.80
C ARG A 77 6.88 12.02 -17.84
N THR A 78 5.64 11.56 -17.93
CA THR A 78 4.63 12.19 -18.80
C THR A 78 3.86 13.25 -18.02
N VAL A 79 3.79 14.47 -18.52
CA VAL A 79 3.04 15.57 -17.90
C VAL A 79 2.07 16.23 -18.88
N GLN A 80 0.98 16.80 -18.37
CA GLN A 80 0.09 17.66 -19.15
C GLN A 80 -0.40 18.83 -18.29
N TYR A 81 -0.44 20.03 -18.86
CA TYR A 81 -0.79 21.25 -18.14
C TYR A 81 -2.25 21.63 -18.35
N PHE A 82 -2.92 22.03 -17.27
CA PHE A 82 -4.29 22.54 -17.24
C PHE A 82 -4.30 23.96 -16.66
N ASP A 83 -5.47 24.59 -16.55
CA ASP A 83 -5.57 25.94 -16.00
C ASP A 83 -5.09 25.97 -14.54
N LYS A 84 -5.62 25.05 -13.74
CA LYS A 84 -5.50 25.06 -12.28
C LYS A 84 -4.35 24.24 -11.73
N ALA A 85 -3.77 23.32 -12.52
CA ALA A 85 -2.70 22.42 -12.11
C ALA A 85 -1.96 21.79 -13.32
N ARG A 86 -1.00 20.89 -13.04
CA ARG A 86 -0.50 19.89 -14.00
C ARG A 86 -0.96 18.51 -13.55
N MET A 87 -1.09 17.58 -14.49
CA MET A 87 -1.16 16.15 -14.20
C MET A 87 0.15 15.51 -14.63
N GLU A 88 0.67 14.58 -13.82
CA GLU A 88 1.90 13.86 -14.14
C GLU A 88 1.81 12.37 -13.79
N ILE A 89 2.39 11.53 -14.65
CA ILE A 89 2.62 10.10 -14.45
C ILE A 89 4.13 9.89 -14.45
N THR A 90 4.67 9.63 -13.26
CA THR A 90 6.10 9.33 -13.04
C THR A 90 6.39 7.85 -13.21
N TYR A 91 5.43 6.97 -12.93
CA TYR A 91 5.61 5.52 -13.07
C TYR A 91 4.50 4.96 -13.98
N PRO A 92 4.69 4.93 -15.30
CA PRO A 92 3.66 4.49 -16.25
C PRO A 92 3.14 3.07 -15.99
N GLY A 93 3.96 2.17 -15.45
CA GLY A 93 3.58 0.81 -15.07
C GLY A 93 3.00 0.66 -13.67
N GLY A 94 2.75 1.75 -12.94
CA GLY A 94 2.08 1.70 -11.64
C GLY A 94 0.59 1.39 -11.74
N ASP A 95 -0.03 1.08 -10.61
CA ASP A 95 -1.47 0.82 -10.50
C ASP A 95 -2.29 2.04 -10.96
N GLN A 96 -3.03 1.88 -12.07
CA GLN A 96 -3.84 2.95 -12.66
C GLN A 96 -5.17 3.22 -11.93
N SER A 97 -5.52 2.37 -10.96
CA SER A 97 -6.70 2.54 -10.10
C SER A 97 -6.40 3.43 -8.90
N SER A 98 -5.14 3.48 -8.46
CA SER A 98 -4.67 4.39 -7.42
C SER A 98 -4.92 5.85 -7.78
N VAL A 99 -5.46 6.61 -6.82
CA VAL A 99 -5.62 8.06 -6.94
C VAL A 99 -4.27 8.77 -7.14
N TRP A 100 -3.17 8.13 -6.73
CA TRP A 100 -1.81 8.65 -6.84
C TRP A 100 -1.11 8.27 -8.15
N TYR A 101 -1.75 7.47 -9.02
CA TYR A 101 -1.22 7.21 -10.37
C TYR A 101 -1.05 8.51 -11.17
N VAL A 102 -2.03 9.41 -11.06
CA VAL A 102 -1.94 10.78 -11.57
C VAL A 102 -1.67 11.71 -10.40
N THR A 103 -0.49 12.31 -10.37
CA THR A 103 -0.13 13.30 -9.35
C THR A 103 -0.11 14.72 -9.92
N ASN A 104 0.10 15.72 -9.04
CA ASN A 104 -0.07 17.13 -9.38
C ASN A 104 1.24 17.93 -9.30
N GLY A 105 2.40 17.32 -8.98
CA GLY A 105 3.66 18.02 -8.74
C GLY A 105 3.65 19.01 -7.58
N LEU A 106 4.82 19.54 -7.18
CA LEU A 106 4.96 20.55 -6.12
C LEU A 106 4.95 21.99 -6.67
N LEU A 107 4.06 22.28 -7.63
CA LEU A 107 4.13 23.46 -8.52
C LEU A 107 4.32 24.76 -7.78
N VAL A 108 3.57 24.96 -6.69
CA VAL A 108 3.61 26.21 -5.93
C VAL A 108 4.90 26.31 -5.15
N VAL A 109 5.39 25.23 -4.54
CA VAL A 109 6.70 25.22 -3.89
C VAL A 109 7.80 25.52 -4.89
N GLU A 110 7.76 24.88 -6.06
CA GLU A 110 8.72 25.07 -7.14
C GLU A 110 8.68 26.52 -7.67
N LEU A 111 7.49 27.12 -7.87
CA LEU A 111 7.32 28.53 -8.26
C LEU A 111 7.83 29.51 -7.20
N MET A 112 7.55 29.26 -5.92
CA MET A 112 7.95 30.13 -4.80
C MET A 112 9.46 30.06 -4.53
N THR A 113 10.08 28.89 -4.74
CA THR A 113 11.49 28.68 -4.39
C THR A 113 12.45 28.70 -5.58
N GLY A 114 11.92 28.53 -6.79
CA GLY A 114 12.68 28.26 -7.98
C GLY A 114 13.36 26.88 -8.00
N ARG A 115 13.04 25.96 -7.08
CA ARG A 115 13.62 24.62 -7.02
C ARG A 115 12.82 23.67 -7.91
N LEU A 116 13.19 23.59 -9.18
CA LEU A 116 12.58 22.68 -10.15
C LEU A 116 12.90 21.23 -9.80
N GLN A 117 11.90 20.40 -9.54
CA GLN A 117 12.06 18.97 -9.27
C GLN A 117 12.34 18.22 -10.58
N VAL A 118 13.42 17.44 -10.59
CA VAL A 118 13.86 16.59 -11.72
C VAL A 118 14.17 15.16 -11.26
N GLY A 119 13.75 14.82 -10.05
CA GLY A 119 13.78 13.51 -9.43
C GLY A 119 13.26 13.60 -8.00
N ASP A 120 13.08 12.48 -7.31
CA ASP A 120 12.42 12.42 -5.99
C ASP A 120 13.07 13.37 -4.98
N ASN A 121 14.41 13.36 -4.94
CA ASN A 121 15.22 14.24 -4.12
C ASN A 121 16.16 15.15 -4.94
N THR A 122 15.99 15.20 -6.27
CA THR A 122 16.87 15.92 -7.18
C THR A 122 16.21 17.20 -7.69
N PHE A 123 16.87 18.34 -7.49
CA PHE A 123 16.33 19.65 -7.85
C PHE A 123 17.33 20.48 -8.67
N ARG A 124 16.82 21.28 -9.60
CA ARG A 124 17.55 22.34 -10.31
C ARG A 124 17.10 23.70 -9.81
N GLN A 125 18.06 24.55 -9.44
CA GLN A 125 17.78 25.88 -8.89
C GLN A 125 17.65 26.94 -9.99
N TYR A 126 16.56 27.70 -9.93
CA TYR A 126 16.25 28.88 -10.75
C TYR A 126 15.76 30.04 -9.89
N ALA A 127 15.43 31.17 -10.51
CA ALA A 127 14.77 32.27 -9.82
C ALA A 127 13.30 31.94 -9.51
N PRO A 128 12.79 32.30 -8.32
CA PRO A 128 11.36 32.25 -8.03
C PRO A 128 10.52 33.04 -9.04
N ALA A 129 9.30 32.57 -9.30
CA ALA A 129 8.42 33.14 -10.30
C ALA A 129 7.88 34.52 -9.90
N LEU A 130 7.92 35.46 -10.84
CA LEU A 130 7.40 36.82 -10.66
C LEU A 130 5.93 36.96 -11.06
N VAL A 131 5.29 35.83 -11.41
CA VAL A 131 3.87 35.76 -11.75
C VAL A 131 3.02 36.02 -10.50
N ASN A 132 1.93 36.77 -10.65
CA ASN A 132 0.97 37.03 -9.57
C ASN A 132 0.29 35.74 -9.12
N VAL A 133 0.14 35.55 -7.81
CA VAL A 133 -0.53 34.36 -7.24
C VAL A 133 -2.03 34.36 -7.54
N ALA A 134 -2.62 35.55 -7.55
CA ALA A 134 -4.05 35.77 -7.78
C ALA A 134 -4.28 37.05 -8.58
N GLY A 135 -5.38 37.08 -9.33
CA GLY A 135 -5.76 38.22 -10.16
C GLY A 135 -5.12 38.22 -11.55
N ASP A 136 -5.19 39.36 -12.21
CA ASP A 136 -4.67 39.58 -13.55
C ASP A 136 -3.14 39.48 -13.54
N ALA A 137 -2.57 38.82 -14.55
CA ALA A 137 -1.14 38.56 -14.65
C ALA A 137 -0.27 39.83 -14.70
N ASP A 138 -0.84 40.95 -15.18
CA ASP A 138 -0.19 42.25 -15.31
C ASP A 138 -0.46 43.21 -14.13
N ASP A 139 -1.14 42.76 -13.07
CA ASP A 139 -1.43 43.61 -11.91
C ASP A 139 -0.12 44.01 -11.19
N PRO A 140 0.23 45.31 -11.15
CA PRO A 140 1.46 45.76 -10.51
C PRO A 140 1.38 45.79 -8.97
N ASN A 141 0.24 45.42 -8.37
CA ASN A 141 0.05 45.47 -6.92
C ASN A 141 -0.23 44.10 -6.27
N GLY A 142 -0.52 43.07 -7.07
CA GLY A 142 -0.76 41.73 -6.55
C GLY A 142 0.52 41.07 -6.00
N PRO A 143 0.43 40.22 -4.97
CA PRO A 143 1.57 39.42 -4.53
C PRO A 143 1.92 38.36 -5.56
N THR A 144 3.23 38.13 -5.76
CA THR A 144 3.77 37.10 -6.66
C THR A 144 4.17 35.84 -5.88
N TYR A 145 4.41 34.73 -6.57
CA TYR A 145 4.95 33.53 -5.90
C TYR A 145 6.29 33.82 -5.21
N ALA A 146 7.18 34.57 -5.85
CA ALA A 146 8.42 35.03 -5.26
C ALA A 146 8.20 35.84 -3.96
N THR A 147 7.19 36.72 -3.93
CA THR A 147 6.83 37.47 -2.73
C THR A 147 6.34 36.55 -1.61
N MET A 148 5.46 35.59 -1.95
CA MET A 148 4.90 34.68 -0.96
C MET A 148 5.95 33.71 -0.39
N ALA A 149 7.06 33.48 -1.10
CA ALA A 149 8.15 32.59 -0.68
C ALA A 149 8.69 32.92 0.72
N ALA A 150 8.80 34.20 1.05
CA ALA A 150 9.28 34.66 2.36
C ALA A 150 8.26 34.41 3.48
N LEU A 151 6.99 34.19 3.15
CA LEU A 151 5.92 33.98 4.12
C LEU A 151 5.76 32.53 4.55
N ARG A 152 6.54 31.60 3.97
CA ARG A 152 6.53 30.17 4.32
C ARG A 152 7.06 29.86 5.71
N THR A 153 7.80 30.78 6.30
CA THR A 153 8.36 30.62 7.65
C THR A 153 7.57 31.40 8.70
N MET A 154 6.43 31.99 8.32
CA MET A 154 5.59 32.71 9.26
C MET A 154 4.88 31.72 10.18
N PRO A 155 4.83 31.98 11.50
CA PRO A 155 4.18 31.09 12.43
C PRO A 155 2.67 31.00 12.15
N PRO A 156 2.04 29.87 12.52
CA PRO A 156 0.61 29.68 12.33
C PRO A 156 -0.21 30.69 13.16
N TYR A 157 -1.37 31.08 12.65
CA TYR A 157 -2.36 31.74 13.50
C TYR A 157 -2.81 30.82 14.66
N ALA A 158 -3.22 31.42 15.78
CA ALA A 158 -3.90 30.67 16.82
C ALA A 158 -5.20 30.06 16.28
N ASN A 159 -5.55 28.85 16.74
CA ASN A 159 -6.75 28.17 16.29
C ASN A 159 -8.00 29.04 16.53
N GLY A 160 -8.87 29.15 15.54
CA GLY A 160 -10.07 30.00 15.58
C GLY A 160 -9.81 31.51 15.48
N ALA A 161 -8.55 31.95 15.38
CA ALA A 161 -8.25 33.37 15.25
C ALA A 161 -8.86 33.95 13.98
N THR A 162 -9.45 35.14 14.09
CA THR A 162 -9.96 35.87 12.92
C THR A 162 -8.80 36.34 12.06
N ILE A 163 -8.85 36.01 10.76
CA ILE A 163 -7.80 36.36 9.81
C ILE A 163 -8.08 37.76 9.27
N THR A 164 -7.30 38.74 9.75
CA THR A 164 -7.40 40.16 9.38
C THR A 164 -6.12 40.71 8.77
N THR A 165 -5.10 39.87 8.59
CA THR A 165 -3.80 40.28 8.04
C THR A 165 -3.88 40.40 6.52
N ARG A 166 -3.29 41.47 6.00
CA ARG A 166 -3.12 41.74 4.58
C ARG A 166 -1.68 41.53 4.16
N VAL A 167 -1.48 41.10 2.93
CA VAL A 167 -0.17 41.04 2.26
C VAL A 167 -0.16 42.00 1.07
N ASP A 168 0.90 42.78 0.92
CA ASP A 168 1.15 43.60 -0.27
C ASP A 168 2.11 42.91 -1.25
N ARG A 169 2.34 43.52 -2.44
CA ARG A 169 3.26 42.97 -3.45
C ARG A 169 4.69 42.74 -2.95
N ASN A 170 5.14 43.49 -1.95
CA ASN A 170 6.48 43.37 -1.40
C ASN A 170 6.56 42.35 -0.25
N GLY A 171 5.43 41.73 0.12
CA GLY A 171 5.35 40.75 1.20
C GLY A 171 5.18 41.39 2.56
N ASN A 172 4.89 42.70 2.63
CA ASN A 172 4.67 43.36 3.90
C ASN A 172 3.30 42.97 4.45
N LEU A 173 3.28 42.62 5.74
CA LEU A 173 2.08 42.26 6.45
C LEU A 173 1.50 43.46 7.20
N THR A 174 0.21 43.72 7.03
CA THR A 174 -0.52 44.76 7.78
C THR A 174 -1.81 44.19 8.37
N ASN A 175 -2.12 44.53 9.61
CA ASN A 175 -3.37 44.10 10.23
C ASN A 175 -4.50 45.09 9.93
N ASP A 176 -5.63 44.61 9.41
CA ASP A 176 -6.81 45.42 9.10
C ASP A 176 -8.06 44.86 9.80
N PRO A 177 -8.39 45.37 11.01
CA PRO A 177 -9.50 44.87 11.82
C PRO A 177 -10.87 44.92 11.13
N ALA A 178 -11.06 45.75 10.11
CA ALA A 178 -12.32 45.82 9.38
C ALA A 178 -12.64 44.51 8.64
N LEU A 179 -11.61 43.71 8.34
CA LEU A 179 -11.75 42.41 7.66
C LEU A 179 -12.41 41.34 8.54
N ALA A 180 -12.50 41.56 9.86
CA ALA A 180 -13.24 40.68 10.75
C ALA A 180 -14.73 40.56 10.38
N ALA A 181 -15.28 41.55 9.67
CA ALA A 181 -16.66 41.53 9.17
C ALA A 181 -16.93 40.38 8.18
N TYR A 182 -15.90 39.79 7.56
CA TYR A 182 -16.04 38.65 6.66
C TYR A 182 -16.06 37.29 7.40
N GLY A 183 -15.79 37.26 8.71
CA GLY A 183 -15.91 36.06 9.53
C GLY A 183 -14.91 34.94 9.19
N VAL A 184 -13.83 35.25 8.47
CA VAL A 184 -12.79 34.28 8.12
C VAL A 184 -11.91 34.02 9.34
N THR A 185 -11.71 32.74 9.65
CA THR A 185 -10.90 32.26 10.77
C THR A 185 -9.85 31.26 10.33
N ALA A 186 -8.79 31.10 11.13
CA ALA A 186 -7.93 29.92 11.08
C ALA A 186 -8.72 28.71 11.58
N ALA A 187 -8.90 27.69 10.73
CA ALA A 187 -9.89 26.64 10.95
C ALA A 187 -9.30 25.24 11.15
N HIS A 188 -8.11 24.98 10.60
CA HIS A 188 -7.47 23.67 10.70
C HIS A 188 -5.95 23.82 10.63
N ARG A 189 -5.24 23.35 11.66
CA ARG A 189 -3.78 23.42 11.73
C ARG A 189 -3.19 22.17 11.11
N VAL A 190 -2.27 22.34 10.18
CA VAL A 190 -1.48 21.25 9.60
C VAL A 190 -0.08 21.36 10.16
N THR A 191 0.35 20.32 10.87
CA THR A 191 1.70 20.20 11.44
C THR A 191 2.32 18.91 10.91
N VAL A 192 3.23 19.02 9.95
CA VAL A 192 4.05 17.92 9.43
C VAL A 192 5.49 18.40 9.33
N PRO A 193 6.53 17.54 9.23
CA PRO A 193 7.91 17.99 9.18
C PRO A 193 8.14 19.10 8.12
N GLY A 194 8.58 20.28 8.57
CA GLY A 194 8.82 21.43 7.69
C GLY A 194 7.59 22.27 7.31
N ILE A 195 6.38 21.92 7.78
CA ILE A 195 5.13 22.65 7.55
C ILE A 195 4.38 22.80 8.87
N ASP A 196 4.10 24.04 9.25
CA ASP A 196 3.25 24.37 10.40
C ASP A 196 2.39 25.59 10.05
N HIS A 197 1.21 25.34 9.50
CA HIS A 197 0.33 26.38 8.99
C HIS A 197 -1.15 26.14 9.28
N GLN A 198 -1.93 27.21 9.40
CA GLN A 198 -3.40 27.13 9.50
C GLN A 198 -4.05 27.26 8.13
N VAL A 199 -5.01 26.38 7.84
CA VAL A 199 -5.94 26.52 6.71
C VAL A 199 -7.07 27.46 7.10
N ALA A 200 -7.34 28.47 6.28
CA ALA A 200 -8.48 29.38 6.52
C ALA A 200 -9.83 28.68 6.32
N SER A 201 -10.85 29.05 7.10
CA SER A 201 -12.17 28.42 7.09
C SER A 201 -12.81 28.28 5.70
N PRO A 202 -12.80 29.28 4.80
CA PRO A 202 -13.35 29.12 3.46
C PRO A 202 -12.62 28.08 2.60
N PHE A 203 -11.31 27.91 2.82
CA PHE A 203 -10.48 26.93 2.13
C PHE A 203 -10.68 25.55 2.72
N TRP A 204 -10.70 25.43 4.05
CA TRP A 204 -10.98 24.18 4.72
C TRP A 204 -12.37 23.63 4.36
N ALA A 205 -13.39 24.49 4.34
CA ALA A 205 -14.74 24.13 3.92
C ALA A 205 -14.78 23.69 2.44
N PHE A 206 -14.02 24.35 1.56
CA PHE A 206 -13.94 23.97 0.16
C PHE A 206 -13.25 22.63 -0.05
N MET A 207 -12.10 22.40 0.60
CA MET A 207 -11.33 21.15 0.51
C MET A 207 -12.09 19.93 1.04
N ASN A 208 -13.01 20.14 1.98
CA ASN A 208 -13.89 19.11 2.54
C ASN A 208 -15.30 19.12 1.92
N SER A 209 -15.51 19.88 0.83
CA SER A 209 -16.82 19.97 0.19
C SER A 209 -17.14 18.73 -0.65
N SER A 210 -18.43 18.44 -0.77
CA SER A 210 -18.98 17.41 -1.65
C SER A 210 -19.88 18.05 -2.70
N GLY A 211 -20.05 17.36 -3.82
CA GLY A 211 -20.96 17.76 -4.89
C GLY A 211 -20.95 16.75 -6.02
N THR A 212 -21.68 17.06 -7.08
CA THR A 212 -21.81 16.14 -8.20
C THR A 212 -20.48 15.98 -8.93
N VAL A 213 -20.07 14.73 -9.07
CA VAL A 213 -18.90 14.23 -9.79
C VAL A 213 -19.36 13.22 -10.86
N TYR A 214 -18.51 12.96 -11.84
CA TYR A 214 -18.75 11.97 -12.88
C TYR A 214 -17.98 10.67 -12.58
N LYS A 215 -18.67 9.54 -12.73
CA LYS A 215 -18.08 8.20 -12.86
C LYS A 215 -18.52 7.67 -14.22
N PRO A 216 -17.83 6.70 -14.84
CA PRO A 216 -18.18 6.22 -16.18
C PRO A 216 -19.69 5.93 -16.30
N SER A 217 -20.38 6.74 -17.13
CA SER A 217 -21.84 6.69 -17.38
C SER A 217 -22.78 7.14 -16.24
N LEU A 218 -22.30 7.72 -15.13
CA LEU A 218 -23.13 8.14 -14.00
C LEU A 218 -22.66 9.44 -13.32
N TYR A 219 -23.61 10.33 -13.00
CA TYR A 219 -23.37 11.46 -12.11
C TYR A 219 -23.78 11.09 -10.68
N VAL A 220 -22.87 11.24 -9.72
CA VAL A 220 -23.09 10.93 -8.29
C VAL A 220 -22.63 12.08 -7.41
N ASP A 221 -23.23 12.25 -6.23
CA ASP A 221 -22.76 13.22 -5.23
C ASP A 221 -21.73 12.56 -4.31
N GLU A 222 -20.51 13.11 -4.30
CA GLU A 222 -19.38 12.61 -3.52
C GLU A 222 -18.44 13.76 -3.10
N PRO A 223 -17.44 13.51 -2.26
CA PRO A 223 -16.37 14.47 -2.02
C PRO A 223 -15.73 14.96 -3.34
N LEU A 224 -15.64 16.29 -3.50
CA LEU A 224 -14.99 16.91 -4.66
C LEU A 224 -13.48 16.64 -4.67
N PHE A 225 -12.91 16.43 -3.49
CA PHE A 225 -11.53 16.02 -3.27
C PHE A 225 -11.52 14.62 -2.67
N LEU A 226 -10.81 13.69 -3.31
CA LEU A 226 -10.67 12.31 -2.82
C LEU A 226 -9.91 12.24 -1.48
N SER A 227 -9.05 13.23 -1.23
CA SER A 227 -8.48 13.57 0.06
C SER A 227 -8.31 15.09 0.13
N ALA A 228 -8.47 15.69 1.30
CA ALA A 228 -8.40 17.14 1.49
C ALA A 228 -7.14 17.76 0.88
N PHE A 229 -6.01 17.04 0.87
CA PHE A 229 -4.73 17.53 0.37
C PHE A 229 -4.26 16.88 -0.94
N TYR A 230 -5.02 15.97 -1.54
CA TYR A 230 -4.64 15.31 -2.79
C TYR A 230 -4.32 16.34 -3.89
N ALA A 231 -5.29 17.20 -4.21
CA ALA A 231 -5.15 18.16 -5.29
C ALA A 231 -4.39 19.44 -4.89
N THR A 232 -4.41 19.83 -3.61
CA THR A 232 -3.81 21.09 -3.14
C THR A 232 -2.41 20.91 -2.55
N GLY A 233 -2.10 19.76 -1.95
CA GLY A 233 -0.98 19.59 -1.02
C GLY A 233 -1.21 20.29 0.32
N TYR A 234 -0.24 20.21 1.22
CA TYR A 234 -0.29 20.87 2.53
C TYR A 234 -0.14 22.40 2.41
N PRO A 235 -0.70 23.20 3.34
CA PRO A 235 -0.53 24.65 3.34
C PRO A 235 0.95 25.01 3.52
N VAL A 236 1.48 25.91 2.70
CA VAL A 236 2.88 26.39 2.79
C VAL A 236 2.96 27.86 3.19
N THR A 237 1.82 28.50 3.44
CA THR A 237 1.71 29.86 3.98
C THR A 237 0.44 29.94 4.83
N GLU A 238 0.39 30.88 5.77
CA GLU A 238 -0.89 31.35 6.31
C GLU A 238 -1.77 31.98 5.22
N ALA A 239 -3.06 32.14 5.49
CA ALA A 239 -3.94 32.91 4.62
C ALA A 239 -3.81 34.42 4.87
N TYR A 240 -3.82 35.18 3.77
CA TYR A 240 -3.70 36.64 3.80
C TYR A 240 -4.70 37.29 2.87
N TRP A 241 -5.18 38.46 3.26
CA TRP A 241 -6.00 39.30 2.39
C TRP A 241 -5.11 40.12 1.44
N ALA A 242 -5.48 40.20 0.18
CA ALA A 242 -4.83 41.03 -0.82
C ALA A 242 -5.87 41.81 -1.63
N THR A 243 -5.47 42.97 -2.14
CA THR A 243 -6.24 43.67 -3.16
C THR A 243 -5.58 43.40 -4.50
N VAL A 244 -6.27 42.63 -5.34
CA VAL A 244 -5.78 42.22 -6.66
C VAL A 244 -6.74 42.71 -7.73
N ARG A 245 -6.23 42.92 -8.94
CA ARG A 245 -7.05 43.23 -10.11
C ARG A 245 -7.64 41.93 -10.67
N VAL A 246 -8.94 41.89 -10.93
CA VAL A 246 -9.63 40.77 -11.60
C VAL A 246 -10.46 41.35 -12.74
N GLY A 247 -10.09 41.05 -13.98
CA GLY A 247 -10.74 41.61 -15.16
C GLY A 247 -10.68 43.13 -15.18
N GLY A 248 -9.53 43.72 -14.84
CA GLY A 248 -9.34 45.17 -14.80
C GLY A 248 -9.80 45.86 -13.52
N THR A 249 -10.58 45.19 -12.66
CA THR A 249 -11.22 45.80 -11.48
C THR A 249 -10.55 45.33 -10.18
N LEU A 250 -10.25 46.25 -9.26
CA LEU A 250 -9.71 45.87 -7.95
C LEU A 250 -10.75 45.11 -7.13
N ARG A 251 -10.35 43.96 -6.59
CA ARG A 251 -11.13 43.12 -5.70
C ARG A 251 -10.32 42.77 -4.48
N LEU A 252 -11.02 42.68 -3.35
CA LEU A 252 -10.46 42.12 -2.13
C LEU A 252 -10.59 40.60 -2.20
N VAL A 253 -9.49 39.90 -2.06
CA VAL A 253 -9.42 38.43 -2.07
C VAL A 253 -8.65 37.95 -0.86
N LEU A 254 -9.10 36.88 -0.23
CA LEU A 254 -8.26 36.09 0.66
C LEU A 254 -7.50 35.10 -0.22
N LEU A 255 -6.21 34.90 0.02
CA LEU A 255 -5.42 33.90 -0.67
C LEU A 255 -4.59 33.08 0.31
N GLN A 256 -4.38 31.81 -0.02
CA GLN A 256 -3.47 30.91 0.69
C GLN A 256 -2.79 29.98 -0.29
N CYS A 257 -1.49 29.78 -0.13
CA CYS A 257 -0.73 28.84 -0.93
C CYS A 257 -0.50 27.53 -0.19
N PHE A 258 -0.65 26.44 -0.94
CA PHE A 258 -0.42 25.05 -0.59
C PHE A 258 0.66 24.50 -1.53
N GLU A 259 1.20 23.31 -1.26
CA GLU A 259 2.34 22.79 -2.02
C GLU A 259 2.08 22.69 -3.54
N ARG A 260 0.83 22.38 -3.93
CA ARG A 260 0.44 22.10 -5.31
C ARG A 260 -0.48 23.18 -5.89
N ARG A 261 -1.22 23.92 -5.05
CA ARG A 261 -2.17 24.95 -5.49
C ARG A 261 -2.20 26.17 -4.56
N CYS A 262 -2.59 27.34 -5.10
CA CYS A 262 -3.03 28.45 -4.26
C CYS A 262 -4.54 28.62 -4.41
N LEU A 263 -5.25 28.74 -3.29
CA LEU A 263 -6.69 28.97 -3.25
C LEU A 263 -6.98 30.44 -2.99
N THR A 264 -8.06 30.94 -3.59
CA THR A 264 -8.56 32.30 -3.38
C THR A 264 -10.00 32.27 -2.92
N TYR A 265 -10.37 33.17 -2.01
CA TYR A 265 -11.75 33.37 -1.56
C TYR A 265 -12.14 34.82 -1.81
N THR A 266 -13.24 35.01 -2.56
CA THR A 266 -13.72 36.33 -2.98
C THR A 266 -15.11 36.58 -2.41
N PRO A 267 -15.23 37.34 -1.31
CA PRO A 267 -16.52 37.72 -0.77
C PRO A 267 -17.41 38.39 -1.82
N GLY A 268 -18.64 37.92 -1.96
CA GLY A 268 -19.62 38.46 -2.91
C GLY A 268 -19.69 37.76 -4.27
N ASN A 269 -18.81 36.79 -4.53
CA ASN A 269 -19.03 35.85 -5.64
C ASN A 269 -20.25 34.94 -5.35
N PRO A 270 -20.89 34.35 -6.39
CA PRO A 270 -21.94 33.36 -6.18
C PRO A 270 -21.43 32.14 -5.40
N PRO A 271 -22.28 31.39 -4.67
CA PRO A 271 -21.85 30.33 -3.75
C PRO A 271 -20.85 29.31 -4.34
N GLY A 272 -21.07 28.84 -5.58
CA GLY A 272 -20.18 27.88 -6.25
C GLY A 272 -18.83 28.45 -6.71
N PHE A 273 -18.60 29.76 -6.56
CA PHE A 273 -17.41 30.50 -6.98
C PHE A 273 -16.84 31.37 -5.85
N LEU A 274 -17.25 31.12 -4.60
CA LEU A 274 -16.71 31.82 -3.45
C LEU A 274 -15.23 31.50 -3.25
N THR A 275 -14.88 30.22 -3.36
CA THR A 275 -13.51 29.72 -3.34
C THR A 275 -13.14 29.18 -4.72
N GLU A 276 -11.97 29.58 -5.22
CA GLU A 276 -11.46 29.16 -6.53
C GLU A 276 -9.98 28.76 -6.40
N ALA A 277 -9.51 27.85 -7.26
CA ALA A 277 -8.08 27.62 -7.42
C ALA A 277 -7.47 28.67 -8.36
N GLY A 278 -6.26 29.15 -8.04
CA GLY A 278 -5.46 29.98 -8.94
C GLY A 278 -5.09 29.23 -10.22
N ASN A 279 -4.71 29.95 -11.27
CA ASN A 279 -4.30 29.36 -12.55
C ASN A 279 -2.86 28.81 -12.51
N VAL A 280 -2.56 28.00 -11.49
CA VAL A 280 -1.19 27.57 -11.18
C VAL A 280 -0.58 26.75 -12.31
N GLY A 281 -1.37 25.94 -13.03
CA GLY A 281 -0.87 25.15 -14.15
C GLY A 281 -0.36 26.02 -15.31
N GLN A 282 -1.10 27.07 -15.65
CA GLN A 282 -0.66 28.08 -16.64
C GLN A 282 0.58 28.84 -16.17
N HIS A 283 0.58 29.29 -14.90
CA HIS A 283 1.70 30.02 -14.32
C HIS A 283 2.98 29.18 -14.32
N TYR A 284 2.86 27.90 -13.95
CA TYR A 284 3.97 26.96 -13.91
C TYR A 284 4.54 26.67 -15.29
N HIS A 285 3.67 26.39 -16.27
CA HIS A 285 4.10 26.15 -17.65
C HIS A 285 4.84 27.37 -18.21
N TYR A 286 4.33 28.59 -17.98
CA TYR A 286 5.00 29.83 -18.39
C TYR A 286 6.36 30.00 -17.69
N TRP A 287 6.44 29.80 -16.37
CA TRP A 287 7.71 29.88 -15.64
C TRP A 287 8.72 28.87 -16.18
N ARG A 288 8.33 27.60 -16.36
CA ARG A 288 9.21 26.50 -16.79
C ARG A 288 9.68 26.61 -18.25
N TYR A 289 8.83 27.08 -19.15
CA TYR A 289 9.14 27.04 -20.59
C TYR A 289 9.39 28.42 -21.22
N VAL A 290 9.13 29.51 -20.49
CA VAL A 290 9.36 30.88 -20.96
C VAL A 290 10.30 31.66 -20.04
N GLU A 291 10.07 31.68 -18.72
CA GLU A 291 10.92 32.46 -17.82
C GLU A 291 12.31 31.83 -17.60
N ILE A 292 12.38 30.53 -17.30
CA ILE A 292 13.68 29.87 -17.01
C ILE A 292 14.49 29.52 -18.27
N THR A 293 13.84 29.22 -19.40
CA THR A 293 14.52 28.90 -20.68
C THR A 293 15.16 30.13 -21.34
N GLY A 294 14.83 31.33 -20.86
CA GLY A 294 15.47 32.59 -21.24
C GLY A 294 16.72 32.96 -20.43
N GLY A 295 17.13 32.16 -19.43
CA GLY A 295 18.28 32.45 -18.56
C GLY A 295 19.08 31.21 -18.14
N SER A 296 20.42 31.32 -18.14
CA SER A 296 21.30 30.22 -17.74
C SER A 296 21.10 29.78 -16.28
N PRO A 297 21.18 28.47 -15.97
CA PRO A 297 21.15 27.98 -14.58
C PRO A 297 22.29 28.60 -13.77
N THR A 298 21.99 29.04 -12.54
CA THR A 298 23.02 29.58 -11.63
C THR A 298 23.65 28.41 -10.85
N ALA A 299 24.96 28.21 -10.99
CA ALA A 299 25.66 27.11 -10.36
C ALA A 299 25.90 27.36 -8.86
N THR A 300 25.59 26.37 -8.02
CA THR A 300 26.06 26.29 -6.63
C THR A 300 26.83 24.99 -6.43
N SER A 301 28.05 25.16 -5.90
CA SER A 301 29.13 24.21 -5.61
C SER A 301 28.73 22.78 -5.22
N THR A 302 29.13 21.81 -6.06
CA THR A 302 29.24 20.38 -5.72
C THR A 302 30.53 20.11 -4.95
N ARG A 303 30.46 19.39 -3.82
CA ARG A 303 31.64 18.71 -3.26
C ARG A 303 31.88 17.43 -4.04
N THR A 304 33.03 17.35 -4.70
CA THR A 304 33.52 16.18 -5.43
C THR A 304 34.08 15.12 -4.46
N PRO A 305 33.90 13.82 -4.71
CA PRO A 305 34.58 12.74 -3.98
C PRO A 305 36.03 12.62 -4.46
N THR A 306 37.00 12.63 -3.54
CA THR A 306 38.40 12.38 -3.87
C THR A 306 38.69 10.88 -3.75
N ALA A 307 38.97 10.24 -4.89
CA ALA A 307 39.62 8.94 -4.94
C ALA A 307 41.07 9.04 -4.46
N THR A 308 41.51 8.09 -3.62
CA THR A 308 42.94 7.89 -3.37
C THR A 308 43.29 6.40 -3.45
N SER A 309 44.32 6.13 -4.23
CA SER A 309 44.83 4.84 -4.70
C SER A 309 45.54 3.99 -3.63
N HIS A 310 45.50 2.68 -3.85
CA HIS A 310 46.39 1.67 -3.27
C HIS A 310 47.88 2.06 -3.30
N ALA A 311 48.58 1.82 -2.19
CA ALA A 311 50.02 1.60 -2.13
C ALA A 311 50.35 0.50 -1.10
N THR A 312 51.30 -0.35 -1.47
CA THR A 312 51.77 -1.60 -0.84
C THR A 312 52.62 -1.43 0.43
N GLU A 313 52.65 -2.52 1.21
CA GLU A 313 53.32 -2.86 2.49
C GLU A 313 54.81 -2.46 2.70
N PRO A 314 55.33 -2.45 3.97
CA PRO A 314 55.97 -3.66 4.56
C PRO A 314 55.83 -3.85 6.11
N PRO A 315 56.16 -5.04 6.68
CA PRO A 315 56.11 -5.33 8.13
C PRO A 315 57.53 -5.31 8.81
N PRO A 316 57.72 -5.81 10.04
CA PRO A 316 57.62 -5.14 11.34
C PRO A 316 58.99 -4.92 12.03
N THR A 317 59.06 -4.13 13.11
CA THR A 317 60.21 -4.19 14.06
C THR A 317 59.81 -4.11 15.52
N THR A 318 60.52 -4.91 16.30
CA THR A 318 60.35 -5.27 17.71
C THR A 318 61.20 -4.40 18.65
N THR A 319 60.82 -4.35 19.94
CA THR A 319 61.63 -4.29 21.19
C THR A 319 60.75 -3.67 22.30
N GLY A 320 60.64 -4.13 23.54
CA GLY A 320 61.21 -5.26 24.28
C GLY A 320 61.02 -5.03 25.79
N VAL A 321 60.64 -6.10 26.51
CA VAL A 321 61.00 -6.46 27.92
C VAL A 321 60.28 -5.79 29.12
N ALA A 322 59.26 -6.49 29.66
CA ALA A 322 59.10 -7.24 30.95
C ALA A 322 59.89 -6.82 32.26
N PRO A 323 59.70 -7.46 33.46
CA PRO A 323 58.71 -8.46 33.93
C PRO A 323 58.20 -8.30 35.40
N SER A 324 57.23 -9.15 35.80
CA SER A 324 57.21 -10.05 36.99
C SER A 324 55.76 -10.28 37.47
N ALA A 325 55.19 -11.48 37.29
CA ALA A 325 55.20 -12.68 38.17
C ALA A 325 54.24 -12.53 39.36
N SER A 326 53.46 -13.51 39.84
CA SER A 326 53.01 -14.85 39.42
C SER A 326 52.16 -15.40 40.58
N ALA A 327 51.36 -16.45 40.31
CA ALA A 327 50.87 -17.50 41.24
C ALA A 327 49.49 -17.25 41.91
N THR A 328 48.43 -17.94 41.45
CA THR A 328 47.81 -19.19 42.00
C THR A 328 47.30 -19.07 43.44
N ALA A 329 46.20 -19.67 43.91
CA ALA A 329 45.02 -20.37 43.40
C ALA A 329 44.28 -20.93 44.64
N THR A 330 43.06 -21.46 44.42
CA THR A 330 42.34 -22.46 45.24
C THR A 330 41.45 -21.98 46.39
N GLY A 331 40.18 -22.40 46.32
CA GLY A 331 39.57 -23.13 47.44
C GLY A 331 38.25 -22.59 48.00
N SER A 332 37.14 -22.96 47.35
CA SER A 332 35.96 -23.61 47.93
C SER A 332 35.21 -23.00 49.14
N ASP A 333 33.88 -22.90 48.94
CA ASP A 333 32.82 -23.56 49.72
C ASP A 333 31.92 -22.77 50.72
N ILE A 334 30.60 -23.05 50.55
CA ILE A 334 29.44 -23.13 51.47
C ILE A 334 28.65 -21.88 51.95
N SER A 335 27.31 -22.08 51.82
CA SER A 335 26.19 -21.71 52.71
C SER A 335 25.49 -20.37 52.42
N ALA A 336 24.27 -20.39 51.88
CA ALA A 336 22.96 -20.71 52.50
C ALA A 336 22.34 -19.52 53.28
N SER A 337 21.16 -19.14 52.77
CA SER A 337 20.09 -18.26 53.28
C SER A 337 19.89 -18.29 54.82
N PRO A 338 19.20 -17.30 55.46
CA PRO A 338 17.76 -17.08 55.22
C PRO A 338 17.18 -15.66 55.45
N SER A 339 15.91 -15.60 55.04
CA SER A 339 14.83 -14.62 55.23
C SER A 339 14.68 -13.97 56.63
N THR A 340 14.04 -12.79 56.66
CA THR A 340 12.96 -12.47 57.61
C THR A 340 12.01 -11.37 57.08
N THR A 341 10.72 -11.65 57.18
CA THR A 341 9.55 -10.79 57.05
C THR A 341 9.35 -9.92 58.31
N SER A 342 8.80 -8.71 58.19
CA SER A 342 7.75 -8.21 59.11
C SER A 342 7.09 -6.92 58.63
N THR A 343 5.82 -6.82 59.01
CA THR A 343 4.72 -5.97 58.54
C THR A 343 4.44 -4.73 59.41
N SER A 344 3.91 -3.69 58.74
CA SER A 344 2.74 -2.85 59.09
C SER A 344 2.78 -1.86 60.28
N THR A 345 2.46 -0.58 60.03
CA THR A 345 1.13 0.09 60.22
C THR A 345 1.26 1.62 60.41
N SER A 346 0.37 2.41 59.79
CA SER A 346 -0.48 3.39 60.49
C SER A 346 -1.51 4.05 59.55
N THR A 347 -2.62 4.53 60.13
CA THR A 347 -3.95 4.67 59.55
C THR A 347 -4.45 6.12 59.50
N SER A 348 -5.13 6.48 58.41
CA SER A 348 -6.36 7.32 58.23
C SER A 348 -6.55 8.70 58.91
N THR A 349 -7.02 9.69 58.14
CA THR A 349 -8.42 10.20 58.24
C THR A 349 -8.82 11.05 57.01
N SER A 350 -10.10 10.94 56.64
CA SER A 350 -10.77 11.49 55.47
C SER A 350 -11.57 12.77 55.77
N THR A 351 -11.85 13.58 54.74
CA THR A 351 -13.17 14.24 54.59
C THR A 351 -13.42 14.57 53.12
N ALA A 352 -14.39 13.87 52.53
CA ALA A 352 -14.86 14.07 51.17
C ALA A 352 -15.98 15.12 51.13
N THR A 353 -15.98 15.97 50.11
CA THR A 353 -17.20 16.64 49.64
C THR A 353 -17.43 16.19 48.21
N ALA A 354 -18.49 15.41 48.02
CA ALA A 354 -18.88 14.81 46.76
C ALA A 354 -19.31 15.89 45.76
N THR A 355 -18.66 15.88 44.59
CA THR A 355 -19.24 16.41 43.36
C THR A 355 -19.14 15.28 42.35
N THR A 356 -20.28 14.94 41.77
CA THR A 356 -20.55 13.78 40.92
C THR A 356 -19.49 13.57 39.83
N THR A 357 -18.83 12.41 39.87
CA THR A 357 -18.05 11.84 38.76
C THR A 357 -18.97 11.69 37.54
N PRO A 358 -18.63 12.23 36.37
CA PRO A 358 -19.20 11.75 35.12
C PRO A 358 -18.73 10.29 34.92
N ASP A 359 -19.67 9.43 34.55
CA ASP A 359 -19.44 8.07 34.08
C ASP A 359 -18.31 8.07 33.03
N THR A 360 -17.15 7.48 33.32
CA THR A 360 -16.00 7.41 32.40
C THR A 360 -16.07 6.24 31.42
N ALA A 361 -17.24 5.64 31.23
CA ALA A 361 -17.43 4.60 30.23
C ALA A 361 -17.83 5.22 28.87
N THR A 362 -17.03 4.88 27.84
CA THR A 362 -17.24 5.07 26.39
C THR A 362 -16.67 6.34 25.74
N GLN A 363 -15.36 6.58 25.86
CA GLN A 363 -14.62 7.39 24.86
C GLN A 363 -14.19 6.56 23.64
N TYR A 364 -14.15 5.23 23.74
CA TYR A 364 -13.82 4.33 22.63
C TYR A 364 -14.88 3.24 22.54
N ALA A 365 -15.27 2.91 21.31
CA ALA A 365 -16.23 1.87 20.99
C ALA A 365 -15.55 0.76 20.17
N TYR A 366 -15.89 -0.49 20.48
CA TYR A 366 -15.50 -1.64 19.66
C TYR A 366 -15.96 -1.43 18.21
N ALA A 367 -15.04 -1.58 17.26
CA ALA A 367 -15.24 -1.36 15.84
C ALA A 367 -15.12 -2.65 15.01
N GLY A 368 -14.35 -3.64 15.47
CA GLY A 368 -14.19 -4.92 14.77
C GLY A 368 -13.05 -5.77 15.34
N GLN A 369 -12.76 -6.88 14.68
CA GLN A 369 -11.62 -7.74 14.98
C GLN A 369 -11.10 -8.45 13.73
N VAL A 370 -9.84 -8.88 13.79
CA VAL A 370 -9.17 -9.82 12.89
C VAL A 370 -8.67 -10.96 13.78
N GLY A 371 -8.79 -12.24 13.43
CA GLY A 371 -8.45 -13.31 14.39
C GLY A 371 -9.62 -13.91 15.17
N GLY A 372 -9.38 -15.08 15.78
CA GLY A 372 -10.21 -15.62 16.87
C GLY A 372 -11.54 -16.30 16.47
N GLY A 373 -11.73 -16.67 15.20
CA GLY A 373 -12.91 -17.43 14.76
C GLY A 373 -12.72 -18.95 14.91
N LEU A 374 -13.49 -19.60 15.79
CA LEU A 374 -13.74 -21.04 15.71
C LEU A 374 -14.61 -21.30 14.47
N LEU A 375 -14.00 -21.48 13.31
CA LEU A 375 -14.62 -22.22 12.21
C LEU A 375 -13.98 -23.61 12.19
N ALA A 376 -14.82 -24.58 12.57
CA ALA A 376 -14.52 -25.99 12.46
C ALA A 376 -14.61 -26.43 10.99
N ASP A 377 -13.69 -27.34 10.64
CA ASP A 377 -13.91 -28.54 9.81
C ASP A 377 -13.89 -28.45 8.26
N PHE A 378 -12.84 -29.08 7.69
CA PHE A 378 -12.66 -29.73 6.35
C PHE A 378 -12.50 -28.81 5.11
N ASP A 379 -11.71 -29.08 4.06
CA ASP A 379 -11.12 -30.30 3.47
C ASP A 379 -9.80 -30.00 2.69
N PHE A 380 -9.10 -31.05 2.23
CA PHE A 380 -7.93 -30.94 1.34
C PHE A 380 -8.36 -30.46 -0.06
N GLU A 381 -7.65 -29.48 -0.61
CA GLU A 381 -7.93 -28.86 -1.92
C GLU A 381 -7.04 -29.47 -3.03
N ASP A 382 -7.63 -29.69 -4.21
CA ASP A 382 -6.92 -30.10 -5.44
C ASP A 382 -7.08 -29.00 -6.52
N MET A 383 -5.98 -28.32 -6.84
CA MET A 383 -5.92 -27.32 -7.91
C MET A 383 -5.82 -28.04 -9.28
N TYR A 384 -6.65 -27.63 -10.23
CA TYR A 384 -6.67 -28.19 -11.61
C TYR A 384 -6.19 -27.13 -12.61
N GLY A 385 -7.03 -26.73 -13.57
CA GLY A 385 -6.67 -25.82 -14.67
C GLY A 385 -5.87 -24.60 -14.25
N VAL A 386 -4.87 -24.28 -15.06
CA VAL A 386 -3.95 -23.16 -14.88
C VAL A 386 -3.90 -22.39 -16.19
N SER A 387 -4.07 -21.06 -16.15
CA SER A 387 -3.89 -20.21 -17.33
C SER A 387 -3.22 -18.89 -16.96
N ILE A 388 -2.35 -18.39 -17.84
CA ILE A 388 -1.54 -17.20 -17.58
C ILE A 388 -1.97 -16.07 -18.53
N ALA A 389 -2.38 -14.93 -17.97
CA ALA A 389 -2.69 -13.74 -18.76
C ALA A 389 -1.42 -13.05 -19.28
N GLU A 390 -1.57 -12.19 -20.29
CA GLU A 390 -0.46 -11.44 -20.89
C GLU A 390 0.25 -10.51 -19.86
N ASP A 391 -0.48 -10.02 -18.86
CA ASP A 391 0.08 -9.23 -17.75
C ASP A 391 0.82 -10.07 -16.69
N GLY A 392 0.81 -11.40 -16.84
CA GLY A 392 1.43 -12.37 -15.94
C GLY A 392 0.53 -12.87 -14.81
N THR A 393 -0.73 -12.46 -14.75
CA THR A 393 -1.70 -13.00 -13.77
C THR A 393 -1.92 -14.49 -14.00
N VAL A 394 -1.82 -15.27 -12.93
CA VAL A 394 -1.98 -16.74 -12.91
C VAL A 394 -3.40 -17.06 -12.45
N TYR A 395 -4.27 -17.52 -13.35
CA TYR A 395 -5.61 -18.00 -13.02
C TYR A 395 -5.61 -19.50 -12.77
N LEU A 396 -6.31 -19.92 -11.71
CA LEU A 396 -6.37 -21.31 -11.25
C LEU A 396 -7.82 -21.68 -10.93
N VAL A 397 -8.24 -22.87 -11.35
CA VAL A 397 -9.50 -23.45 -10.88
C VAL A 397 -9.27 -24.53 -9.85
N ASP A 398 -10.18 -24.57 -8.89
CA ASP A 398 -10.17 -25.54 -7.81
C ASP A 398 -11.50 -26.30 -7.82
N ASN A 399 -11.40 -27.63 -7.95
CA ASN A 399 -12.58 -28.46 -8.14
C ASN A 399 -13.28 -28.84 -6.82
N VAL A 400 -12.64 -28.62 -5.67
CA VAL A 400 -13.15 -28.95 -4.33
C VAL A 400 -13.88 -27.75 -3.73
N THR A 401 -13.25 -26.57 -3.70
CA THR A 401 -13.89 -25.29 -3.35
C THR A 401 -14.84 -24.78 -4.42
N HIS A 402 -14.75 -25.30 -5.65
CA HIS A 402 -15.51 -24.87 -6.82
C HIS A 402 -15.32 -23.39 -7.13
N ARG A 403 -14.06 -22.94 -7.19
CA ARG A 403 -13.70 -21.52 -7.34
C ARG A 403 -12.64 -21.31 -8.40
N VAL A 404 -12.56 -20.06 -8.85
CA VAL A 404 -11.44 -19.51 -9.59
C VAL A 404 -10.63 -18.62 -8.67
N TYR A 405 -9.31 -18.73 -8.74
CA TYR A 405 -8.35 -17.90 -8.02
C TYR A 405 -7.44 -17.20 -9.02
N ALA A 406 -7.17 -15.92 -8.79
CA ALA A 406 -6.20 -15.14 -9.56
C ALA A 406 -5.00 -14.84 -8.66
N TYR A 407 -3.79 -15.14 -9.11
CA TYR A 407 -2.54 -14.91 -8.41
C TYR A 407 -1.62 -14.01 -9.23
N THR A 408 -0.73 -13.30 -8.54
CA THR A 408 0.40 -12.63 -9.18
C THR A 408 1.37 -13.68 -9.76
N PRO A 409 2.28 -13.29 -10.67
CA PRO A 409 3.28 -14.22 -11.24
C PRO A 409 4.15 -14.94 -10.19
N ASN A 410 4.26 -14.41 -8.97
CA ASN A 410 5.03 -14.99 -7.86
C ASN A 410 4.16 -15.70 -6.81
N GLY A 411 2.88 -15.97 -7.09
CA GLY A 411 2.05 -16.81 -6.23
C GLY A 411 1.33 -16.11 -5.09
N ARG A 412 1.24 -14.77 -5.10
CA ARG A 412 0.39 -14.00 -4.16
C ARG A 412 -1.04 -13.95 -4.70
N LEU A 413 -2.04 -14.31 -3.90
CA LEU A 413 -3.43 -14.21 -4.35
C LEU A 413 -3.82 -12.74 -4.58
N ILE A 414 -4.35 -12.43 -5.76
CA ILE A 414 -4.93 -11.16 -6.15
C ILE A 414 -6.42 -11.15 -5.78
N ASP A 415 -7.18 -12.12 -6.27
CA ASP A 415 -8.62 -12.21 -6.06
C ASP A 415 -9.12 -13.65 -6.24
N TYR A 416 -10.38 -13.91 -5.90
CA TYR A 416 -11.05 -15.18 -6.17
C TYR A 416 -12.56 -14.98 -6.29
N TRP A 417 -13.19 -15.82 -7.11
CA TRP A 417 -14.64 -15.82 -7.27
C TRP A 417 -15.18 -17.23 -7.45
N GLY A 418 -16.49 -17.36 -7.40
CA GLY A 418 -17.16 -18.66 -7.50
C GLY A 418 -17.54 -19.28 -6.16
N GLY A 419 -17.97 -20.53 -6.26
CA GLY A 419 -18.39 -21.39 -5.17
C GLY A 419 -19.39 -22.43 -5.67
N ALA A 420 -19.59 -23.48 -4.87
CA ALA A 420 -20.46 -24.60 -5.20
C ALA A 420 -21.87 -24.14 -5.60
N GLY A 421 -22.35 -24.57 -6.77
CA GLY A 421 -23.72 -24.32 -7.20
C GLY A 421 -23.93 -24.44 -8.71
N SER A 422 -25.12 -24.04 -9.15
CA SER A 422 -25.54 -24.07 -10.57
C SER A 422 -25.99 -22.68 -11.08
N GLY A 423 -25.96 -21.66 -10.23
CA GLY A 423 -26.23 -20.27 -10.62
C GLY A 423 -25.11 -19.68 -11.49
N ASN A 424 -25.36 -18.51 -12.06
CA ASN A 424 -24.33 -17.75 -12.78
C ASN A 424 -23.23 -17.34 -11.79
N GLY A 425 -21.96 -17.57 -12.16
CA GLY A 425 -20.82 -17.34 -11.28
C GLY A 425 -20.70 -18.34 -10.13
N GLN A 426 -21.42 -19.47 -10.18
CA GLN A 426 -21.21 -20.64 -9.32
C GLN A 426 -20.78 -21.82 -10.18
N PHE A 427 -20.02 -22.75 -9.60
CA PHE A 427 -19.48 -23.90 -10.32
C PHE A 427 -19.80 -25.21 -9.62
N GLN A 428 -19.75 -26.29 -10.37
CA GLN A 428 -19.71 -27.64 -9.86
C GLN A 428 -18.61 -28.42 -10.59
N SER A 429 -17.61 -28.83 -9.81
CA SER A 429 -16.38 -29.48 -10.27
C SER A 429 -15.76 -28.80 -11.50
N PRO A 430 -15.42 -27.49 -11.43
CA PRO A 430 -14.75 -26.83 -12.54
C PRO A 430 -13.40 -27.50 -12.81
N TYR A 431 -13.06 -27.73 -14.07
CA TYR A 431 -11.91 -28.57 -14.42
C TYR A 431 -10.77 -27.79 -15.07
N ASP A 432 -11.10 -26.89 -16.00
CA ASP A 432 -10.09 -26.12 -16.72
C ASP A 432 -10.51 -24.66 -16.93
N ILE A 433 -9.51 -23.83 -17.21
CA ILE A 433 -9.62 -22.37 -17.33
C ILE A 433 -8.70 -21.86 -18.43
N VAL A 434 -9.16 -20.87 -19.19
CA VAL A 434 -8.34 -20.14 -20.15
C VAL A 434 -8.65 -18.65 -20.10
N VAL A 435 -7.63 -17.81 -20.28
CA VAL A 435 -7.77 -16.36 -20.45
C VAL A 435 -7.40 -15.98 -21.88
N ASP A 436 -8.23 -15.17 -22.54
CA ASP A 436 -7.93 -14.65 -23.88
C ASP A 436 -7.10 -13.35 -23.84
N ASP A 437 -6.61 -12.91 -25.01
CA ASP A 437 -5.80 -11.68 -25.16
C ASP A 437 -6.54 -10.39 -24.71
N ASP A 438 -7.87 -10.42 -24.65
CA ASP A 438 -8.68 -9.30 -24.15
C ASP A 438 -8.86 -9.36 -22.61
N GLY A 439 -8.28 -10.36 -21.94
CA GLY A 439 -8.36 -10.58 -20.50
C GLY A 439 -9.65 -11.27 -20.04
N MET A 440 -10.42 -11.87 -20.95
CA MET A 440 -11.65 -12.56 -20.60
C MET A 440 -11.35 -13.99 -20.16
N VAL A 441 -12.00 -14.42 -19.09
CA VAL A 441 -11.75 -15.73 -18.46
C VAL A 441 -12.88 -16.69 -18.80
N TYR A 442 -12.54 -17.89 -19.29
CA TYR A 442 -13.48 -18.95 -19.65
C TYR A 442 -13.20 -20.16 -18.79
N VAL A 443 -14.26 -20.71 -18.17
CA VAL A 443 -14.15 -21.82 -17.23
C VAL A 443 -15.08 -22.94 -17.63
N THR A 444 -14.57 -24.17 -17.69
CA THR A 444 -15.41 -25.36 -17.86
C THR A 444 -16.04 -25.73 -16.52
N ASP A 445 -17.37 -25.71 -16.49
CA ASP A 445 -18.17 -26.03 -15.31
C ASP A 445 -18.74 -27.44 -15.50
N THR A 446 -17.85 -28.43 -15.31
CA THR A 446 -17.96 -29.78 -15.86
C THR A 446 -19.24 -30.50 -15.45
N ASP A 447 -19.54 -30.54 -14.15
CA ASP A 447 -20.73 -31.25 -13.67
C ASP A 447 -22.03 -30.47 -13.95
N ASN A 448 -21.95 -29.16 -14.20
CA ASN A 448 -23.08 -28.38 -14.70
C ASN A 448 -23.20 -28.42 -16.23
N ASN A 449 -22.29 -29.11 -16.94
CA ASN A 449 -22.33 -29.34 -18.38
C ASN A 449 -22.38 -28.04 -19.20
N ARG A 450 -21.55 -27.05 -18.82
CA ARG A 450 -21.55 -25.73 -19.46
C ARG A 450 -20.17 -25.08 -19.40
N VAL A 451 -20.01 -24.01 -20.18
CA VAL A 451 -18.91 -23.06 -20.06
C VAL A 451 -19.44 -21.75 -19.51
N GLN A 452 -18.67 -21.11 -18.64
CA GLN A 452 -18.95 -19.77 -18.14
C GLN A 452 -17.82 -18.81 -18.54
N LYS A 453 -18.20 -17.59 -18.92
CA LYS A 453 -17.29 -16.51 -19.30
C LYS A 453 -17.40 -15.37 -18.29
N PHE A 454 -16.26 -14.83 -17.89
CA PHE A 454 -16.08 -13.72 -16.96
C PHE A 454 -15.17 -12.65 -17.57
N ASP A 455 -15.23 -11.43 -17.05
CA ASP A 455 -14.17 -10.44 -17.31
C ASP A 455 -12.99 -10.63 -16.33
N SER A 456 -11.96 -9.79 -16.49
CA SER A 456 -10.76 -9.80 -15.66
C SER A 456 -11.00 -9.45 -14.19
N ASP A 457 -12.15 -8.83 -13.87
CA ASP A 457 -12.54 -8.51 -12.50
C ASP A 457 -13.32 -9.67 -11.83
N GLY A 458 -13.52 -10.78 -12.56
CA GLY A 458 -14.27 -11.94 -12.09
C GLY A 458 -15.80 -11.79 -12.18
N ASP A 459 -16.29 -10.74 -12.83
CA ASP A 459 -17.73 -10.52 -13.01
C ASP A 459 -18.27 -11.46 -14.10
N PHE A 460 -19.40 -12.12 -13.78
CA PHE A 460 -20.05 -13.03 -14.73
C PHE A 460 -20.57 -12.28 -15.95
N ILE A 461 -20.14 -12.69 -17.14
CA ILE A 461 -20.62 -12.16 -18.41
C ILE A 461 -21.75 -13.04 -18.95
N ARG A 462 -21.47 -14.34 -19.14
CA ARG A 462 -22.43 -15.27 -19.76
C ARG A 462 -22.07 -16.73 -19.58
N THR A 463 -23.02 -17.59 -19.98
CA THR A 463 -22.83 -19.04 -20.04
C THR A 463 -23.48 -19.61 -21.31
N TRP A 464 -22.99 -20.77 -21.76
CA TRP A 464 -23.58 -21.58 -22.81
C TRP A 464 -23.30 -23.07 -22.54
N GLY A 465 -24.11 -23.93 -23.14
CA GLY A 465 -24.08 -25.37 -22.89
C GLY A 465 -25.19 -25.86 -21.97
N SER A 466 -25.50 -27.14 -22.11
CA SER A 466 -26.38 -27.93 -21.25
C SER A 466 -26.07 -29.40 -21.45
N LEU A 467 -26.50 -30.26 -20.51
CA LEU A 467 -26.32 -31.71 -20.63
C LEU A 467 -26.97 -32.26 -21.91
N GLY A 468 -26.18 -32.89 -22.77
CA GLY A 468 -26.67 -33.59 -23.96
C GLY A 468 -25.60 -33.82 -25.03
N ASP A 469 -26.04 -34.36 -26.17
CA ASP A 469 -25.15 -34.83 -27.26
C ASP A 469 -25.34 -34.00 -28.54
N GLU A 470 -26.31 -33.07 -28.56
CA GLU A 470 -26.57 -32.22 -29.73
C GLU A 470 -25.49 -31.12 -29.87
N GLU A 471 -25.49 -30.42 -31.00
CA GLU A 471 -24.57 -29.30 -31.26
C GLU A 471 -24.73 -28.20 -30.20
N GLY A 472 -23.64 -27.89 -29.49
CA GLY A 472 -23.63 -26.91 -28.41
C GLY A 472 -24.09 -27.42 -27.04
N GLU A 473 -24.44 -28.70 -26.92
CA GLU A 473 -24.63 -29.40 -25.63
C GLU A 473 -23.34 -30.12 -25.22
N PHE A 474 -23.14 -30.35 -23.92
CA PHE A 474 -21.96 -31.01 -23.36
C PHE A 474 -22.34 -32.22 -22.51
N GLN A 475 -21.47 -33.23 -22.45
CA GLN A 475 -21.59 -34.31 -21.48
C GLN A 475 -20.59 -34.17 -20.32
N HIS A 476 -19.33 -33.84 -20.62
CA HIS A 476 -18.31 -33.53 -19.62
C HIS A 476 -17.29 -32.59 -20.26
N PRO A 477 -17.51 -31.26 -20.21
CA PRO A 477 -16.52 -30.33 -20.72
C PRO A 477 -15.31 -30.32 -19.77
N TYR A 478 -14.14 -30.76 -20.27
CA TYR A 478 -12.88 -30.83 -19.53
C TYR A 478 -11.97 -29.66 -19.92
N GLY A 479 -11.11 -29.87 -20.91
CA GLY A 479 -10.14 -28.89 -21.39
C GLY A 479 -10.77 -27.77 -22.20
N ILE A 480 -10.20 -26.58 -22.11
CA ILE A 480 -10.67 -25.41 -22.83
C ILE A 480 -9.50 -24.56 -23.30
N ASP A 481 -9.61 -24.01 -24.51
CA ASP A 481 -8.62 -23.07 -25.01
C ASP A 481 -9.22 -22.08 -26.03
N VAL A 482 -8.52 -20.98 -26.33
CA VAL A 482 -8.99 -19.90 -27.21
C VAL A 482 -7.95 -19.59 -28.28
N ASP A 483 -8.38 -19.49 -29.55
CA ASP A 483 -7.49 -19.05 -30.64
C ASP A 483 -7.41 -17.52 -30.78
N ASP A 484 -6.41 -17.02 -31.53
CA ASP A 484 -6.21 -15.59 -31.84
C ASP A 484 -7.44 -14.88 -32.46
N ASN A 485 -8.44 -15.61 -32.94
CA ASN A 485 -9.68 -15.03 -33.48
C ASN A 485 -10.80 -14.98 -32.43
N GLY A 486 -10.53 -15.40 -31.20
CA GLY A 486 -11.48 -15.50 -30.10
C GLY A 486 -12.44 -16.69 -30.23
N ASN A 487 -12.09 -17.74 -31.00
CA ASN A 487 -12.89 -18.97 -30.99
C ASN A 487 -12.51 -19.83 -29.79
N VAL A 488 -13.51 -20.30 -29.06
CA VAL A 488 -13.36 -21.12 -27.86
C VAL A 488 -13.49 -22.60 -28.22
N TYR A 489 -12.46 -23.38 -27.98
CA TYR A 489 -12.41 -24.82 -28.19
C TYR A 489 -12.64 -25.51 -26.85
N VAL A 490 -13.56 -26.46 -26.81
CA VAL A 490 -13.94 -27.17 -25.59
C VAL A 490 -13.84 -28.66 -25.85
N ALA A 491 -13.04 -29.34 -25.04
CA ALA A 491 -12.92 -30.79 -25.03
C ALA A 491 -14.12 -31.36 -24.26
N ASP A 492 -14.95 -32.10 -24.98
CA ASP A 492 -16.06 -32.86 -24.43
C ASP A 492 -15.72 -34.35 -24.57
N ILE A 493 -16.39 -35.22 -23.80
CA ILE A 493 -15.96 -36.61 -23.59
C ILE A 493 -15.62 -37.41 -24.88
N PHE A 494 -16.27 -37.14 -26.01
CA PHE A 494 -16.01 -37.82 -27.30
C PHE A 494 -15.83 -36.89 -28.49
N ARG A 495 -15.60 -35.58 -28.26
CA ARG A 495 -15.45 -34.61 -29.35
C ARG A 495 -14.81 -33.31 -28.87
N VAL A 496 -14.27 -32.54 -29.81
CA VAL A 496 -13.94 -31.13 -29.57
C VAL A 496 -15.01 -30.28 -30.22
N GLN A 497 -15.59 -29.35 -29.45
CA GLN A 497 -16.56 -28.38 -29.96
C GLN A 497 -15.97 -26.99 -29.99
N VAL A 498 -16.28 -26.22 -31.03
CA VAL A 498 -15.77 -24.87 -31.23
C VAL A 498 -16.91 -23.87 -31.22
N PHE A 499 -16.74 -22.80 -30.45
CA PHE A 499 -17.70 -21.74 -30.27
C PHE A 499 -17.08 -20.39 -30.61
N SER A 500 -17.91 -19.40 -30.94
CA SER A 500 -17.44 -18.01 -30.93
C SER A 500 -17.21 -17.51 -29.51
N SER A 501 -16.53 -16.38 -29.34
CA SER A 501 -16.41 -15.67 -28.04
C SER A 501 -17.76 -15.27 -27.42
N THR A 502 -18.85 -15.36 -28.19
CA THR A 502 -20.24 -15.16 -27.75
C THR A 502 -20.98 -16.48 -27.51
N GLY A 503 -20.30 -17.62 -27.43
CA GLY A 503 -20.90 -18.92 -27.12
C GLY A 503 -21.82 -19.48 -28.22
N GLU A 504 -21.73 -18.98 -29.45
CA GLU A 504 -22.44 -19.57 -30.59
C GLU A 504 -21.66 -20.77 -31.10
N PHE A 505 -22.31 -21.94 -31.22
CA PHE A 505 -21.70 -23.13 -31.79
C PHE A 505 -21.29 -22.88 -33.25
N LEU A 506 -20.05 -23.25 -33.59
CA LEU A 506 -19.49 -23.10 -34.92
C LEU A 506 -19.32 -24.45 -35.63
N ARG A 507 -18.73 -25.44 -34.95
CA ARG A 507 -18.48 -26.79 -35.46
C ARG A 507 -18.06 -27.74 -34.34
N SER A 508 -18.03 -29.03 -34.65
CA SER A 508 -17.38 -30.08 -33.85
C SER A 508 -16.49 -30.94 -34.74
N PHE A 509 -15.52 -31.64 -34.14
CA PHE A 509 -14.66 -32.63 -34.80
C PHE A 509 -14.14 -33.65 -33.77
N ALA A 510 -13.41 -34.66 -34.25
CA ALA A 510 -12.90 -35.77 -33.43
C ALA A 510 -14.02 -36.62 -32.80
N ASP A 511 -15.09 -36.88 -33.57
CA ASP A 511 -16.26 -37.66 -33.17
C ASP A 511 -16.06 -39.17 -33.44
N GLU A 512 -16.89 -40.03 -32.85
CA GLU A 512 -16.84 -41.51 -33.00
C GLU A 512 -16.93 -42.00 -34.45
N ASP A 513 -17.47 -41.17 -35.35
CA ASP A 513 -17.65 -41.45 -36.78
C ASP A 513 -16.41 -41.12 -37.65
N ASP A 514 -15.38 -40.48 -37.10
CA ASP A 514 -14.11 -40.20 -37.80
C ASP A 514 -13.13 -41.38 -37.70
N ASP A 515 -12.31 -41.63 -38.74
CA ASP A 515 -11.25 -42.67 -38.77
C ASP A 515 -10.10 -42.41 -37.74
N ALA A 516 -10.32 -41.52 -36.77
CA ALA A 516 -9.39 -41.12 -35.71
C ALA A 516 -9.51 -42.02 -34.46
N PRO A 517 -8.43 -42.19 -33.67
CA PRO A 517 -8.50 -42.95 -32.42
C PRO A 517 -9.45 -42.26 -31.43
N VAL A 518 -10.56 -42.94 -31.09
CA VAL A 518 -11.48 -42.54 -30.02
C VAL A 518 -10.68 -42.38 -28.73
N ASP A 519 -10.48 -41.15 -28.29
CA ASP A 519 -9.85 -40.86 -27.03
C ASP A 519 -10.53 -39.67 -26.38
N THR A 520 -10.74 -39.74 -25.07
CA THR A 520 -11.41 -38.70 -24.29
C THR A 520 -10.46 -37.50 -24.19
N PRO A 521 -10.72 -36.38 -24.89
CA PRO A 521 -9.83 -35.23 -24.85
C PRO A 521 -9.90 -34.63 -23.43
N LEU A 522 -8.74 -34.47 -22.78
CA LEU A 522 -8.65 -33.92 -21.43
C LEU A 522 -8.11 -32.48 -21.45
N GLY A 523 -6.95 -32.27 -22.06
CA GLY A 523 -6.37 -30.94 -22.29
C GLY A 523 -6.47 -30.52 -23.76
N LEU A 524 -6.50 -29.21 -23.98
CA LEU A 524 -6.47 -28.60 -25.30
C LEU A 524 -5.44 -27.47 -25.33
N GLU A 525 -4.78 -27.36 -26.48
CA GLU A 525 -3.89 -26.23 -26.80
C GLU A 525 -4.07 -25.91 -28.28
N VAL A 526 -4.30 -24.65 -28.61
CA VAL A 526 -4.60 -24.14 -29.95
C VAL A 526 -3.54 -23.13 -30.30
N ARG A 527 -2.63 -23.53 -31.17
CA ARG A 527 -1.51 -22.69 -31.57
C ARG A 527 -1.44 -22.53 -33.08
N GLY A 528 -1.59 -21.29 -33.52
CA GLY A 528 -1.56 -20.94 -34.93
C GLY A 528 -2.67 -21.67 -35.70
N ASN A 529 -2.30 -22.66 -36.52
CA ASN A 529 -3.27 -23.42 -37.33
C ASN A 529 -3.40 -24.89 -36.89
N ARG A 530 -2.98 -25.22 -35.66
CA ARG A 530 -3.03 -26.56 -35.08
C ARG A 530 -3.80 -26.54 -33.75
N VAL A 531 -4.54 -27.61 -33.51
CA VAL A 531 -5.18 -27.93 -32.22
C VAL A 531 -4.55 -29.22 -31.72
N TYR A 532 -3.96 -29.17 -30.54
CA TYR A 532 -3.37 -30.30 -29.84
C TYR A 532 -4.34 -30.74 -28.75
N SER A 533 -4.58 -32.05 -28.67
CA SER A 533 -5.44 -32.64 -27.66
C SER A 533 -4.72 -33.78 -26.97
N SER A 534 -4.66 -33.72 -25.65
CA SER A 534 -4.04 -34.72 -24.78
C SER A 534 -5.09 -35.71 -24.26
N SER A 535 -4.72 -36.99 -24.28
CA SER A 535 -5.58 -38.09 -23.82
C SER A 535 -4.75 -39.30 -23.36
N ASN A 536 -4.52 -40.35 -24.17
CA ASN A 536 -3.43 -41.33 -23.99
C ASN A 536 -2.16 -40.97 -24.78
N SER A 537 -2.30 -40.06 -25.73
CA SER A 537 -1.28 -39.52 -26.61
C SER A 537 -1.63 -38.07 -26.94
N VAL A 538 -0.86 -37.42 -27.81
CA VAL A 538 -1.25 -36.11 -28.36
C VAL A 538 -1.78 -36.31 -29.76
N SER A 539 -3.05 -36.00 -29.96
CA SER A 539 -3.66 -35.91 -31.28
C SER A 539 -3.59 -34.47 -31.79
N VAL A 540 -3.25 -34.30 -33.07
CA VAL A 540 -3.09 -32.99 -33.70
C VAL A 540 -4.10 -32.84 -34.82
N TYR A 541 -4.88 -31.78 -34.76
CA TYR A 541 -5.87 -31.40 -35.75
C TYR A 541 -5.51 -30.03 -36.36
N SER A 542 -6.05 -29.72 -37.53
CA SER A 542 -6.08 -28.33 -38.00
C SER A 542 -7.17 -27.56 -37.24
N THR A 543 -7.10 -26.23 -37.23
CA THR A 543 -8.21 -25.40 -36.73
C THR A 543 -9.51 -25.66 -37.51
N ALA A 544 -9.47 -26.16 -38.74
CA ALA A 544 -10.67 -26.58 -39.47
C ALA A 544 -11.28 -27.91 -38.96
N GLY A 545 -10.62 -28.61 -38.04
CA GLY A 545 -11.05 -29.90 -37.49
C GLY A 545 -10.52 -31.13 -38.24
N GLU A 546 -9.60 -30.96 -39.19
CA GLU A 546 -9.02 -32.09 -39.94
C GLU A 546 -7.93 -32.78 -39.11
N TYR A 547 -8.01 -34.09 -38.93
CA TYR A 547 -6.96 -34.88 -38.28
C TYR A 547 -5.65 -34.84 -39.08
N LEU A 548 -4.54 -34.49 -38.43
CA LEU A 548 -3.23 -34.36 -39.05
C LEU A 548 -2.29 -35.51 -38.67
N THR A 549 -2.10 -35.75 -37.37
CA THR A 549 -1.18 -36.75 -36.84
C THR A 549 -1.44 -37.03 -35.36
N SER A 550 -0.74 -38.03 -34.80
CA SER A 550 -0.67 -38.29 -33.36
C SER A 550 0.74 -38.72 -32.95
N TRP A 551 1.18 -38.34 -31.77
CA TRP A 551 2.52 -38.68 -31.23
C TRP A 551 2.51 -38.77 -29.70
N GLY A 552 3.67 -39.03 -29.09
CA GLY A 552 3.80 -39.07 -27.63
C GLY A 552 3.42 -40.39 -26.96
N THR A 553 3.51 -41.52 -27.68
CA THR A 553 3.24 -42.85 -27.13
C THR A 553 4.13 -43.15 -25.92
N GLY A 554 3.53 -43.62 -24.82
CA GLY A 554 4.25 -43.99 -23.59
C GLY A 554 4.25 -42.92 -22.50
N MET A 555 3.43 -41.88 -22.63
CA MET A 555 2.92 -41.11 -21.47
C MET A 555 1.88 -41.94 -20.71
N ASN A 556 1.73 -41.67 -19.42
CA ASN A 556 0.77 -42.32 -18.53
C ASN A 556 -0.21 -41.24 -18.04
N PHE A 557 -1.42 -41.24 -18.60
CA PHE A 557 -2.47 -40.27 -18.30
C PHE A 557 -2.02 -38.80 -18.52
N PRO A 558 -1.68 -38.41 -19.77
CA PRO A 558 -1.40 -37.01 -20.06
C PRO A 558 -2.66 -36.14 -19.93
N VAL A 559 -2.59 -35.06 -19.15
CA VAL A 559 -3.74 -34.21 -18.81
C VAL A 559 -3.56 -32.79 -19.37
N GLY A 560 -2.98 -31.85 -18.63
CA GLY A 560 -2.75 -30.49 -19.13
C GLY A 560 -1.73 -30.41 -20.27
N ILE A 561 -2.01 -29.57 -21.25
CA ILE A 561 -1.12 -29.20 -22.34
C ILE A 561 -1.18 -27.68 -22.52
N ASP A 562 -0.04 -27.04 -22.73
CA ASP A 562 0.07 -25.63 -23.09
C ASP A 562 1.35 -25.42 -23.90
N SER A 563 1.51 -24.27 -24.55
CA SER A 563 2.67 -23.95 -25.37
C SER A 563 3.35 -22.65 -24.98
N GLY A 564 4.69 -22.67 -24.97
CA GLY A 564 5.48 -21.47 -24.71
C GLY A 564 5.78 -20.66 -25.97
N ASP A 565 6.18 -19.39 -25.81
CA ASP A 565 6.60 -18.51 -26.90
C ASP A 565 7.72 -19.12 -27.78
N ASN A 566 8.52 -20.01 -27.19
CA ASN A 566 9.60 -20.72 -27.87
C ASN A 566 9.13 -21.73 -28.94
N GLY A 567 7.84 -22.08 -28.99
CA GLY A 567 7.30 -23.09 -29.90
C GLY A 567 6.95 -24.43 -29.24
N ASN A 568 7.53 -24.71 -28.08
CA ASN A 568 7.47 -26.01 -27.46
C ASN A 568 6.13 -26.24 -26.76
N LEU A 569 5.74 -27.52 -26.72
CA LEU A 569 4.54 -28.01 -26.05
C LEU A 569 4.95 -28.65 -24.73
N TYR A 570 4.30 -28.23 -23.66
CA TYR A 570 4.51 -28.70 -22.30
C TYR A 570 3.30 -29.54 -21.91
N ILE A 571 3.53 -30.79 -21.49
CA ILE A 571 2.46 -31.76 -21.29
C ILE A 571 2.63 -32.43 -19.94
N VAL A 572 1.61 -32.33 -19.09
CA VAL A 572 1.59 -33.03 -17.80
C VAL A 572 1.41 -34.52 -18.03
N ASP A 573 2.40 -35.33 -17.68
CA ASP A 573 2.40 -36.80 -17.70
C ASP A 573 2.07 -37.29 -16.26
N ASN A 574 0.82 -37.09 -15.83
CA ASN A 574 0.37 -37.21 -14.43
C ASN A 574 0.77 -38.55 -13.80
N GLY A 575 0.52 -39.66 -14.49
CA GLY A 575 0.79 -41.00 -13.98
C GLY A 575 2.28 -41.35 -13.87
N ASN A 576 3.18 -40.48 -14.36
CA ASN A 576 4.62 -40.56 -14.14
C ASN A 576 5.16 -39.39 -13.30
N GLY A 577 4.29 -38.48 -12.82
CA GLY A 577 4.63 -37.35 -11.97
C GLY A 577 5.63 -36.39 -12.60
N ARG A 578 5.43 -35.97 -13.85
CA ARG A 578 6.35 -35.07 -14.56
C ARG A 578 5.65 -34.25 -15.62
N VAL A 579 6.33 -33.23 -16.14
CA VAL A 579 5.94 -32.54 -17.38
C VAL A 579 6.92 -32.93 -18.48
N ARG A 580 6.41 -33.44 -19.61
CA ARG A 580 7.19 -33.71 -20.81
C ARG A 580 7.13 -32.53 -21.76
N VAL A 581 8.28 -32.19 -22.34
CA VAL A 581 8.41 -31.10 -23.30
C VAL A 581 8.71 -31.64 -24.70
N PHE A 582 7.96 -31.18 -25.69
CA PHE A 582 8.08 -31.56 -27.10
C PHE A 582 8.23 -30.32 -27.98
N ASP A 583 8.81 -30.48 -29.17
CA ASP A 583 8.69 -29.47 -30.22
C ASP A 583 7.30 -29.52 -30.89
N PRO A 584 6.91 -28.52 -31.72
CA PRO A 584 5.60 -28.52 -32.38
C PRO A 584 5.29 -29.74 -33.26
N ASP A 585 6.31 -30.46 -33.71
CA ASP A 585 6.16 -31.62 -34.60
C ASP A 585 6.15 -32.95 -33.83
N GLY A 586 6.27 -32.90 -32.51
CA GLY A 586 6.11 -34.05 -31.60
C GLY A 586 7.41 -34.76 -31.23
N GLU A 587 8.57 -34.17 -31.51
CA GLU A 587 9.85 -34.70 -31.06
C GLU A 587 10.10 -34.35 -29.59
N PHE A 588 10.48 -35.36 -28.80
CA PHE A 588 10.75 -35.18 -27.37
C PHE A 588 12.02 -34.37 -27.14
N LEU A 589 11.96 -33.42 -26.22
CA LEU A 589 13.08 -32.55 -25.85
C LEU A 589 13.66 -32.92 -24.49
N TYR A 590 12.89 -32.74 -23.41
CA TYR A 590 13.30 -33.00 -22.03
C TYR A 590 12.09 -33.16 -21.09
N ASP A 591 12.35 -33.57 -19.86
CA ASP A 591 11.36 -33.64 -18.78
C ASP A 591 11.61 -32.51 -17.78
N LEU A 592 10.53 -31.98 -17.18
CA LEU A 592 10.56 -31.15 -15.97
C LEU A 592 10.00 -31.96 -14.80
N GLY A 593 10.70 -31.89 -13.67
CA GLY A 593 10.36 -32.61 -12.45
C GLY A 593 10.33 -34.14 -12.58
N ARG A 594 9.90 -34.80 -11.50
CA ARG A 594 9.78 -36.25 -11.39
C ARG A 594 8.80 -36.63 -10.29
N GLN A 595 8.31 -37.87 -10.30
CA GLN A 595 7.40 -38.37 -9.27
C GLN A 595 8.03 -38.28 -7.88
N GLY A 596 7.33 -37.62 -6.96
CA GLY A 596 7.71 -37.55 -5.55
C GLY A 596 7.12 -36.33 -4.86
N ASN A 597 7.59 -36.03 -3.65
CA ASN A 597 7.06 -34.96 -2.81
C ASN A 597 8.15 -33.96 -2.39
N GLU A 598 9.38 -34.12 -2.88
CA GLU A 598 10.48 -33.20 -2.58
C GLU A 598 10.46 -31.99 -3.54
N ARG A 599 11.38 -31.05 -3.33
CA ARG A 599 11.53 -29.86 -4.17
C ARG A 599 11.75 -30.24 -5.63
N GLY A 600 11.00 -29.64 -6.54
CA GLY A 600 11.01 -29.95 -7.97
C GLY A 600 10.41 -31.31 -8.33
N GLU A 601 9.75 -31.99 -7.38
CA GLU A 601 9.02 -33.23 -7.62
C GLU A 601 7.51 -32.99 -7.59
N PHE A 602 6.79 -33.87 -8.29
CA PHE A 602 5.35 -33.83 -8.42
C PHE A 602 4.67 -35.04 -7.79
N ALA A 603 3.65 -34.78 -6.97
CA ALA A 603 2.88 -35.83 -6.30
C ALA A 603 1.74 -36.34 -7.20
N SER A 604 0.97 -35.41 -7.76
CA SER A 604 -0.13 -35.60 -8.70
C SER A 604 -0.32 -34.34 -9.55
N PRO A 605 0.59 -34.07 -10.51
CA PRO A 605 0.50 -32.87 -11.32
C PRO A 605 -0.70 -32.98 -12.27
N ALA A 606 -1.52 -31.94 -12.39
CA ALA A 606 -2.79 -31.97 -13.15
C ALA A 606 -2.72 -31.15 -14.46
N TYR A 607 -2.68 -29.83 -14.34
CA TYR A 607 -2.60 -28.88 -15.44
C TYR A 607 -1.35 -28.01 -15.37
N LEU A 608 -1.11 -27.25 -16.43
CA LEU A 608 -0.01 -26.30 -16.49
C LEU A 608 -0.38 -25.08 -17.32
N GLY A 609 0.30 -23.96 -17.04
CA GLY A 609 0.26 -22.74 -17.84
C GLY A 609 1.68 -22.20 -18.10
N VAL A 610 1.96 -21.67 -19.28
CA VAL A 610 3.26 -21.14 -19.68
C VAL A 610 3.16 -19.65 -19.95
N SER A 611 3.88 -18.85 -19.17
CA SER A 611 3.92 -17.39 -19.37
C SER A 611 4.81 -17.00 -20.56
N ALA A 612 4.55 -15.83 -21.15
CA ALA A 612 5.42 -15.20 -22.15
C ALA A 612 6.88 -14.97 -21.64
N SER A 613 7.09 -14.95 -20.33
CA SER A 613 8.42 -14.86 -19.73
C SER A 613 9.22 -16.18 -19.74
N GLY A 614 8.60 -17.27 -20.19
CA GLY A 614 9.18 -18.61 -20.17
C GLY A 614 9.15 -19.27 -18.79
N ARG A 615 8.15 -18.95 -17.96
CA ARG A 615 7.85 -19.71 -16.73
C ARG A 615 6.72 -20.70 -16.97
N VAL A 616 6.90 -21.92 -16.48
CA VAL A 616 5.95 -23.04 -16.56
C VAL A 616 5.37 -23.27 -15.16
N TYR A 617 4.10 -22.94 -14.98
CA TYR A 617 3.35 -23.11 -13.73
C TYR A 617 2.61 -24.44 -13.80
N VAL A 618 2.81 -25.33 -12.83
CA VAL A 618 2.22 -26.68 -12.84
C VAL A 618 1.44 -26.89 -11.54
N SER A 619 0.14 -27.11 -11.63
CA SER A 619 -0.70 -27.45 -10.47
C SER A 619 -0.39 -28.88 -10.00
N ASP A 620 -0.19 -29.08 -8.70
CA ASP A 620 0.16 -30.36 -8.08
C ASP A 620 -0.52 -30.49 -6.70
N GLY A 621 -1.78 -30.92 -6.70
CA GLY A 621 -2.61 -30.97 -5.47
C GLY A 621 -2.84 -29.57 -4.91
N SER A 622 -2.36 -29.30 -3.70
CA SER A 622 -2.53 -28.01 -3.01
C SER A 622 -1.44 -26.96 -3.30
N LYS A 623 -0.51 -27.26 -4.23
CA LYS A 623 0.59 -26.36 -4.59
C LYS A 623 0.67 -26.15 -6.10
N VAL A 624 1.31 -25.04 -6.50
CA VAL A 624 1.75 -24.80 -7.87
C VAL A 624 3.27 -24.74 -7.88
N VAL A 625 3.89 -25.61 -8.67
CA VAL A 625 5.35 -25.68 -8.83
C VAL A 625 5.74 -24.97 -10.12
N VAL A 626 6.74 -24.10 -10.05
CA VAL A 626 7.14 -23.23 -11.16
C VAL A 626 8.55 -23.55 -11.63
N PHE A 627 8.69 -23.73 -12.94
CA PHE A 627 9.97 -23.98 -13.63
C PHE A 627 10.25 -22.87 -14.64
N ARG A 628 11.50 -22.80 -15.11
CA ARG A 628 11.86 -22.00 -16.29
C ARG A 628 12.03 -22.89 -17.51
N GLU A 629 11.66 -22.39 -18.68
CA GLU A 629 11.89 -23.10 -19.93
C GLU A 629 13.38 -23.48 -20.10
N GLY A 630 13.63 -24.76 -20.35
CA GLY A 630 14.98 -25.30 -20.51
C GLY A 630 15.75 -25.53 -19.20
N ASP A 631 15.14 -25.29 -18.04
CA ASP A 631 15.72 -25.54 -16.73
C ASP A 631 14.88 -26.57 -15.96
N ASP A 632 15.48 -27.72 -15.61
CA ASP A 632 14.81 -28.80 -14.89
C ASP A 632 14.78 -28.57 -13.37
N GLN A 633 15.39 -27.49 -12.90
CA GLN A 633 15.33 -27.07 -11.51
C GLN A 633 14.07 -26.24 -11.27
N GLU A 634 13.35 -26.59 -10.20
CA GLU A 634 12.27 -25.75 -9.68
C GLU A 634 12.81 -24.33 -9.42
N GLU A 635 12.13 -23.33 -9.95
CA GLU A 635 12.39 -21.93 -9.66
C GLU A 635 11.85 -21.61 -8.25
N PHE A 636 10.55 -21.87 -8.04
CA PHE A 636 9.86 -21.76 -6.76
C PHE A 636 8.55 -22.57 -6.79
N TYR A 637 7.86 -22.67 -5.66
CA TYR A 637 6.49 -23.13 -5.59
C TYR A 637 5.68 -22.20 -4.67
N PHE A 638 4.36 -22.22 -4.80
CA PHE A 638 3.47 -21.59 -3.84
C PHE A 638 2.33 -22.54 -3.49
N GLU A 639 1.86 -22.47 -2.25
CA GLU A 639 0.77 -23.31 -1.74
C GLU A 639 -0.52 -22.49 -1.62
N TRP A 640 -1.65 -23.19 -1.69
CA TRP A 640 -2.93 -22.61 -1.30
C TRP A 640 -2.98 -22.41 0.23
N ASN A 641 -3.04 -21.14 0.67
CA ASN A 641 -3.08 -20.75 2.09
C ASN A 641 -4.48 -20.29 2.58
N GLY A 642 -5.56 -20.77 1.95
CA GLY A 642 -6.92 -20.29 2.20
C GLY A 642 -7.51 -20.64 3.58
N ALA A 643 -6.95 -21.62 4.29
CA ALA A 643 -7.44 -22.07 5.61
C ALA A 643 -6.84 -21.33 6.84
N THR A 644 -5.88 -20.43 6.65
CA THR A 644 -5.16 -19.75 7.77
C THR A 644 -5.37 -18.23 7.85
N ARG A 645 -6.15 -17.62 6.94
CA ARG A 645 -6.34 -16.16 6.91
C ARG A 645 -6.86 -15.60 8.22
N GLY A 646 -6.07 -14.76 8.88
CA GLY A 646 -6.44 -14.17 10.16
C GLY A 646 -6.73 -15.22 11.22
N ARG A 647 -6.03 -16.37 11.22
CA ARG A 647 -6.00 -17.31 12.34
C ARG A 647 -4.62 -17.22 12.98
N PHE A 648 -4.47 -16.25 13.88
CA PHE A 648 -3.23 -16.10 14.60
C PHE A 648 -2.96 -17.30 15.52
N LEU A 649 -1.69 -17.66 15.70
CA LEU A 649 -1.26 -18.66 16.69
C LEU A 649 -0.60 -18.02 17.91
N ARG A 650 0.14 -16.92 17.71
CA ARG A 650 0.69 -16.08 18.78
C ARG A 650 1.01 -14.70 18.22
N PRO A 651 0.03 -13.81 18.06
CA PRO A 651 0.29 -12.46 17.58
C PRO A 651 1.03 -11.66 18.66
N GLU A 652 2.04 -10.86 18.27
CA GLU A 652 2.85 -10.06 19.21
C GLU A 652 2.80 -8.57 18.88
N GLY A 653 3.51 -8.13 17.84
CA GLY A 653 3.53 -6.74 17.38
C GLY A 653 2.57 -6.45 16.22
N LEU A 654 2.17 -5.19 16.08
CA LEU A 654 1.49 -4.71 14.89
C LEU A 654 1.96 -3.29 14.54
N VAL A 655 1.81 -2.91 13.27
CA VAL A 655 2.03 -1.53 12.81
C VAL A 655 1.06 -1.19 11.68
N ILE A 656 0.63 0.06 11.62
CA ILE A 656 -0.10 0.64 10.51
C ILE A 656 0.91 1.30 9.58
N LEU A 657 1.07 0.73 8.39
CA LEU A 657 2.05 1.16 7.40
C LEU A 657 1.63 2.45 6.69
N ALA A 658 2.57 3.08 6.00
CA ALA A 658 2.35 4.36 5.30
C ALA A 658 1.26 4.29 4.22
N ASP A 659 1.05 3.11 3.62
CA ASP A 659 -0.03 2.84 2.67
C ASP A 659 -1.41 2.64 3.33
N GLY A 660 -1.44 2.65 4.67
CA GLY A 660 -2.62 2.48 5.50
C GLY A 660 -2.95 1.02 5.82
N SER A 661 -2.25 0.03 5.26
CA SER A 661 -2.41 -1.37 5.67
C SER A 661 -1.90 -1.61 7.10
N VAL A 662 -2.32 -2.71 7.71
CA VAL A 662 -1.93 -3.15 9.04
C VAL A 662 -1.09 -4.41 8.88
N ALA A 663 0.16 -4.38 9.31
CA ALA A 663 1.03 -5.54 9.36
C ALA A 663 1.09 -6.08 10.79
N ILE A 664 0.90 -7.38 10.96
CA ILE A 664 0.81 -8.04 12.27
C ILE A 664 1.82 -9.18 12.28
N VAL A 665 2.69 -9.19 13.28
CA VAL A 665 3.61 -10.30 13.54
C VAL A 665 2.84 -11.44 14.20
N ASP A 666 2.81 -12.60 13.57
CA ASP A 666 2.38 -13.85 14.19
C ASP A 666 3.59 -14.73 14.47
N ASN A 667 4.06 -14.70 15.71
CA ASN A 667 5.19 -15.49 16.14
C ASN A 667 4.92 -17.00 16.06
N GLY A 668 3.68 -17.43 16.36
CA GLY A 668 3.34 -18.84 16.36
C GLY A 668 3.40 -19.46 14.96
N ARG A 669 3.18 -18.64 13.93
CA ARG A 669 3.32 -19.00 12.52
C ARG A 669 4.67 -18.56 11.91
N ARG A 670 5.42 -17.71 12.61
CA ARG A 670 6.67 -17.07 12.15
C ARG A 670 6.51 -16.30 10.85
N VAL A 671 5.46 -15.51 10.76
CA VAL A 671 5.16 -14.67 9.58
C VAL A 671 4.73 -13.28 10.00
N VAL A 672 4.74 -12.36 9.05
CA VAL A 672 4.00 -11.10 9.13
C VAL A 672 2.79 -11.21 8.22
N GLU A 673 1.59 -11.06 8.78
CA GLU A 673 0.32 -11.01 8.05
C GLU A 673 -0.11 -9.56 7.83
N ARG A 674 -0.46 -9.19 6.58
CA ARG A 674 -0.95 -7.86 6.21
C ARG A 674 -2.46 -7.86 6.02
N PHE A 675 -3.10 -6.78 6.46
CA PHE A 675 -4.53 -6.54 6.36
C PHE A 675 -4.79 -5.10 5.90
N ASN A 676 -5.92 -4.84 5.26
CA ASN A 676 -6.40 -3.48 5.08
C ASN A 676 -7.07 -2.98 6.36
N GLN A 677 -7.36 -1.68 6.43
CA GLN A 677 -7.98 -1.04 7.61
C GLN A 677 -9.39 -1.54 7.95
N ASN A 678 -10.03 -2.32 7.08
CA ASN A 678 -11.31 -2.95 7.35
C ASN A 678 -11.15 -4.40 7.85
N GLY A 679 -9.92 -4.88 8.03
CA GLY A 679 -9.61 -6.25 8.45
C GLY A 679 -9.60 -7.28 7.30
N GLY A 680 -9.63 -6.83 6.04
CA GLY A 680 -9.46 -7.72 4.88
C GLY A 680 -8.00 -8.11 4.70
N TYR A 681 -7.72 -9.40 4.59
CA TYR A 681 -6.37 -9.94 4.42
C TYR A 681 -5.76 -9.52 3.08
N LEU A 682 -4.50 -9.07 3.08
CA LEU A 682 -3.75 -8.57 1.92
C LEU A 682 -2.59 -9.48 1.50
N GLY A 683 -2.11 -10.35 2.40
CA GLY A 683 -0.97 -11.22 2.15
C GLY A 683 -0.21 -11.54 3.43
N GLU A 684 0.79 -12.40 3.33
CA GLU A 684 1.76 -12.64 4.40
C GLU A 684 3.14 -12.88 3.81
N PHE A 685 4.18 -12.60 4.58
CA PHE A 685 5.57 -12.84 4.22
C PHE A 685 6.37 -13.39 5.41
N GLY A 686 7.56 -13.93 5.13
CA GLY A 686 8.42 -14.58 6.14
C GLY A 686 8.22 -16.09 6.34
N GLN A 687 7.50 -16.77 5.45
CA GLN A 687 7.16 -18.21 5.57
C GLN A 687 8.35 -19.20 5.56
N SER A 688 8.07 -20.41 6.06
CA SER A 688 8.98 -21.54 6.30
C SER A 688 9.54 -22.25 5.05
N GLY A 689 10.86 -22.42 5.00
CA GLY A 689 11.57 -23.34 4.11
C GLY A 689 13.09 -23.24 4.31
N ASP A 690 13.84 -24.33 4.14
CA ASP A 690 15.27 -24.48 4.48
C ASP A 690 16.25 -23.61 3.62
N PHE A 691 16.16 -22.27 3.62
CA PHE A 691 17.17 -21.30 3.09
C PHE A 691 16.98 -19.90 3.75
N PRO A 692 17.97 -18.96 3.70
CA PRO A 692 18.34 -18.07 4.82
C PRO A 692 17.45 -16.82 5.06
N TRP A 693 16.17 -16.84 4.66
CA TRP A 693 15.27 -15.68 4.73
C TRP A 693 14.08 -15.88 5.69
N PHE A 694 14.27 -16.73 6.70
CA PHE A 694 13.23 -17.07 7.68
C PHE A 694 13.22 -16.05 8.82
N ILE A 695 12.02 -15.71 9.29
CA ILE A 695 11.86 -14.90 10.50
C ILE A 695 11.93 -15.81 11.73
N ASP A 696 12.94 -15.63 12.58
CA ASP A 696 13.13 -16.40 13.81
C ASP A 696 12.62 -15.69 15.06
N ASP A 697 11.56 -16.25 15.65
CA ASP A 697 10.95 -15.78 16.89
C ASP A 697 10.67 -14.25 16.87
N PRO A 698 9.84 -13.77 15.92
CA PRO A 698 9.61 -12.33 15.78
C PRO A 698 8.82 -11.76 16.96
N ALA A 699 9.24 -10.58 17.43
CA ALA A 699 8.68 -9.91 18.60
C ALA A 699 7.83 -8.69 18.25
N HIS A 700 8.32 -7.81 17.38
CA HIS A 700 7.67 -6.55 17.05
C HIS A 700 7.99 -6.08 15.64
N ILE A 701 7.28 -5.05 15.19
CA ILE A 701 7.32 -4.55 13.82
C ILE A 701 7.19 -3.03 13.79
N ALA A 702 7.86 -2.38 12.83
CA ALA A 702 7.72 -0.97 12.54
C ALA A 702 7.74 -0.73 11.02
N GLY A 703 7.17 0.40 10.57
CA GLY A 703 7.18 0.80 9.17
C GLY A 703 7.84 2.17 9.00
N SER A 704 8.60 2.36 7.93
CA SER A 704 9.10 3.68 7.54
C SER A 704 8.10 4.43 6.67
N GLN A 705 8.29 5.75 6.54
CA GLN A 705 7.52 6.56 5.57
C GLN A 705 7.83 6.20 4.12
N GLN A 706 8.97 5.57 3.87
CA GLN A 706 9.44 5.15 2.56
C GLN A 706 8.93 3.75 2.17
N GLY A 707 8.21 3.07 3.07
CA GLY A 707 7.58 1.77 2.77
C GLY A 707 8.29 0.55 3.35
N SER A 708 9.57 0.66 3.73
CA SER A 708 10.31 -0.45 4.35
C SER A 708 9.67 -0.88 5.68
N ILE A 709 9.63 -2.20 5.89
CA ILE A 709 9.08 -2.86 7.07
C ILE A 709 10.22 -3.47 7.88
N TYR A 710 10.27 -3.16 9.18
CA TYR A 710 11.32 -3.61 10.09
C TYR A 710 10.72 -4.61 11.07
N VAL A 711 11.28 -5.81 11.17
CA VAL A 711 10.82 -6.88 12.06
C VAL A 711 11.93 -7.19 13.06
N VAL A 712 11.62 -7.12 14.35
CA VAL A 712 12.54 -7.53 15.42
C VAL A 712 12.47 -9.03 15.59
N GLU A 713 13.64 -9.66 15.59
CA GLU A 713 13.80 -11.12 15.75
C GLU A 713 14.59 -11.43 17.02
N ARG A 714 14.18 -12.49 17.73
CA ARG A 714 14.82 -12.93 18.99
C ARG A 714 15.61 -14.22 18.84
N GLY A 715 15.27 -15.06 17.86
CA GLY A 715 15.96 -16.33 17.65
C GLY A 715 17.39 -16.11 17.18
N GLU A 716 17.55 -15.27 16.16
CA GLU A 716 18.79 -14.59 15.82
C GLU A 716 18.59 -13.09 16.15
N PRO A 717 19.14 -12.58 17.27
CA PRO A 717 18.86 -11.22 17.71
C PRO A 717 19.31 -10.14 16.71
N GLU A 718 18.38 -9.67 15.90
CA GLU A 718 18.56 -8.63 14.88
C GLU A 718 17.24 -7.96 14.52
N VAL A 719 17.30 -6.99 13.60
CA VAL A 719 16.13 -6.41 12.96
C VAL A 719 16.22 -6.66 11.46
N SER A 720 15.31 -7.47 10.94
CA SER A 720 15.17 -7.71 9.50
C SER A 720 14.44 -6.57 8.82
N ILE A 721 14.93 -6.17 7.65
CA ILE A 721 14.37 -5.09 6.83
C ILE A 721 13.81 -5.67 5.55
N TYR A 722 12.51 -5.48 5.36
CA TYR A 722 11.79 -5.87 4.15
C TYR A 722 11.45 -4.63 3.33
N GLY A 723 11.55 -4.77 2.01
CA GLY A 723 11.08 -3.77 1.06
C GLY A 723 9.56 -3.70 0.96
N ASP A 724 9.05 -2.76 0.16
CA ASP A 724 7.61 -2.67 -0.20
C ASP A 724 7.10 -3.90 -0.96
N ASP A 725 8.01 -4.64 -1.58
CA ASP A 725 7.75 -5.91 -2.24
C ASP A 725 7.77 -7.11 -1.27
N GLU A 726 7.94 -6.86 0.03
CA GLU A 726 7.94 -7.83 1.13
C GLU A 726 9.11 -8.83 1.06
N LEU A 727 10.16 -8.50 0.29
CA LEU A 727 11.40 -9.27 0.22
C LEU A 727 12.39 -8.77 1.27
N LEU A 728 13.18 -9.69 1.86
CA LEU A 728 14.26 -9.29 2.77
C LEU A 728 15.34 -8.54 1.98
N GLU A 729 15.59 -7.30 2.35
CA GLU A 729 16.58 -6.42 1.72
C GLU A 729 17.88 -6.35 2.52
N ASP A 730 17.77 -6.27 3.85
CA ASP A 730 18.92 -6.04 4.74
C ASP A 730 18.58 -6.43 6.20
N SER A 731 19.56 -6.35 7.10
CA SER A 731 19.34 -6.46 8.54
C SER A 731 20.17 -5.47 9.36
N ILE A 732 19.70 -5.18 10.58
CA ILE A 732 20.39 -4.32 11.54
C ILE A 732 20.72 -5.11 12.80
N GLY A 733 21.99 -5.05 13.17
CA GLY A 733 22.47 -5.60 14.43
C GLY A 733 22.90 -7.06 14.33
N SER A 734 23.13 -7.68 15.49
CA SER A 734 23.53 -9.08 15.63
C SER A 734 23.47 -9.51 17.09
N GLY A 735 23.48 -10.80 17.38
CA GLY A 735 23.54 -11.31 18.76
C GLY A 735 24.76 -10.82 19.56
N GLY A 736 24.53 -10.31 20.77
CA GLY A 736 25.56 -9.93 21.74
C GLY A 736 25.22 -8.69 22.58
N SER A 737 26.19 -8.24 23.39
CA SER A 737 25.99 -7.12 24.33
C SER A 737 26.73 -5.82 23.99
N GLY A 738 27.51 -5.82 22.90
CA GLY A 738 28.19 -4.63 22.39
C GLY A 738 27.27 -3.60 21.74
N ASN A 739 27.85 -2.51 21.26
CA ASN A 739 27.13 -1.51 20.47
C ASN A 739 26.70 -2.10 19.12
N GLY A 740 25.43 -1.93 18.77
CA GLY A 740 24.86 -2.54 17.57
C GLY A 740 24.65 -4.04 17.71
N GLN A 741 24.63 -4.58 18.93
CA GLN A 741 24.31 -5.97 19.21
C GLN A 741 23.11 -6.09 20.14
N PHE A 742 22.36 -7.18 20.06
CA PHE A 742 21.16 -7.43 20.86
C PHE A 742 21.22 -8.76 21.62
N ASP A 743 20.61 -8.82 22.79
CA ASP A 743 20.37 -10.07 23.53
C ASP A 743 18.91 -10.49 23.40
N THR A 744 17.97 -9.67 23.89
CA THR A 744 16.53 -9.89 23.72
C THR A 744 15.87 -8.61 23.22
N PRO A 745 15.98 -8.30 21.92
CA PRO A 745 15.33 -7.12 21.36
C PRO A 745 13.81 -7.34 21.36
N VAL A 746 13.04 -6.32 21.72
CA VAL A 746 11.58 -6.42 21.83
C VAL A 746 10.88 -5.32 21.05
N GLY A 747 10.99 -4.06 21.46
CA GLY A 747 10.29 -2.95 20.83
C GLY A 747 11.11 -2.30 19.72
N ILE A 748 10.42 -1.80 18.69
CA ILE A 748 11.02 -1.07 17.58
C ILE A 748 10.12 0.09 17.14
N ASP A 749 10.74 1.20 16.74
CA ASP A 749 10.07 2.27 16.01
C ASP A 749 11.06 3.01 15.09
N VAL A 750 10.54 3.68 14.06
CA VAL A 750 11.32 4.38 13.04
C VAL A 750 10.88 5.84 12.95
N ASP A 751 11.83 6.76 13.14
CA ASP A 751 11.53 8.19 13.04
C ASP A 751 11.34 8.67 11.59
N GLY A 752 10.80 9.87 11.41
CA GLY A 752 10.57 10.44 10.07
C GLY A 752 11.84 10.72 9.25
N ALA A 753 13.03 10.59 9.84
CA ALA A 753 14.31 10.65 9.13
C ALA A 753 14.86 9.26 8.77
N GLY A 754 14.16 8.18 9.15
CA GLY A 754 14.54 6.79 8.93
C GLY A 754 15.48 6.23 10.00
N ASN A 755 15.69 6.89 11.13
CA ASN A 755 16.48 6.31 12.21
C ASN A 755 15.65 5.25 12.94
N VAL A 756 16.27 4.10 13.21
CA VAL A 756 15.62 2.95 13.85
C VAL A 756 15.99 2.92 15.33
N TYR A 757 15.00 2.78 16.20
CA TYR A 757 15.16 2.68 17.64
C TYR A 757 14.70 1.31 18.09
N VAL A 758 15.54 0.60 18.85
CA VAL A 758 15.27 -0.78 19.28
C VAL A 758 15.53 -0.89 20.77
N SER A 759 14.56 -1.37 21.54
CA SER A 759 14.75 -1.72 22.95
C SER A 759 15.28 -3.14 23.08
N ASP A 760 16.19 -3.32 24.03
CA ASP A 760 16.74 -4.61 24.41
C ASP A 760 16.35 -4.89 25.87
N SER A 761 15.41 -5.81 26.06
CA SER A 761 14.79 -6.07 27.35
C SER A 761 15.77 -6.69 28.34
N GLU A 762 16.66 -7.57 27.90
CA GLU A 762 17.62 -8.25 28.80
C GLU A 762 18.81 -7.33 29.15
N LEU A 763 19.18 -6.41 28.25
CA LEU A 763 20.27 -5.46 28.47
C LEU A 763 19.83 -4.10 29.04
N ASP A 764 18.55 -3.94 29.38
CA ASP A 764 17.95 -2.74 29.98
C ASP A 764 18.31 -1.42 29.25
N ARG A 765 18.22 -1.42 27.93
CA ARG A 765 18.67 -0.31 27.09
C ARG A 765 17.84 -0.10 25.83
N VAL A 766 18.03 1.06 25.21
CA VAL A 766 17.57 1.37 23.86
C VAL A 766 18.76 1.73 22.99
N GLN A 767 18.78 1.25 21.75
CA GLN A 767 19.80 1.56 20.75
C GLN A 767 19.18 2.25 19.54
N LYS A 768 19.89 3.24 18.99
CA LYS A 768 19.51 3.99 17.79
C LYS A 768 20.47 3.68 16.65
N PHE A 769 19.91 3.45 15.47
CA PHE A 769 20.61 3.21 14.22
C PHE A 769 20.23 4.27 13.19
N ASN A 770 21.16 4.63 12.33
CA ASN A 770 20.88 5.52 11.21
C ASN A 770 20.15 4.76 10.07
N PRO A 771 19.62 5.46 9.05
CA PRO A 771 18.88 4.82 7.96
C PRO A 771 19.69 3.81 7.14
N SER A 772 21.02 3.85 7.25
CA SER A 772 21.93 2.87 6.60
C SER A 772 22.31 1.71 7.53
N GLY A 773 21.56 1.47 8.61
CA GLY A 773 21.78 0.36 9.55
C GLY A 773 22.96 0.54 10.51
N GLY A 774 23.67 1.67 10.47
CA GLY A 774 24.82 1.91 11.34
C GLY A 774 24.40 2.33 12.75
N PHE A 775 24.94 1.66 13.78
CA PHE A 775 24.77 2.07 15.18
C PHE A 775 25.21 3.52 15.41
N THR A 776 24.41 4.28 16.17
CA THR A 776 24.69 5.68 16.47
C THR A 776 24.73 6.01 17.96
N LEU A 777 23.81 5.46 18.73
CA LEU A 777 23.59 5.85 20.12
C LEU A 777 23.00 4.69 20.93
N ILE A 778 23.36 4.66 22.21
CA ILE A 778 22.80 3.78 23.24
C ILE A 778 22.41 4.66 24.43
N PHE A 779 21.22 4.42 24.99
CA PHE A 779 20.75 5.10 26.19
C PHE A 779 19.85 4.18 27.02
N GLY A 780 19.56 4.58 28.26
CA GLY A 780 19.04 3.68 29.29
C GLY A 780 20.17 2.97 30.05
N ALA A 781 19.90 2.65 31.31
CA ALA A 781 20.77 1.86 32.17
C ALA A 781 19.92 1.04 33.13
N SER A 782 20.36 -0.15 33.53
CA SER A 782 19.63 -0.99 34.48
C SER A 782 19.39 -0.27 35.81
N GLY A 783 18.12 -0.19 36.23
CA GLY A 783 17.72 0.40 37.52
C GLY A 783 16.29 0.95 37.53
N ASP A 784 15.94 1.62 38.63
CA ASP A 784 14.60 2.18 38.90
C ASP A 784 14.58 3.72 38.99
N GLY A 785 15.73 4.38 38.78
CA GLY A 785 15.89 5.83 38.79
C GLY A 785 15.45 6.53 37.48
N PRO A 786 15.51 7.87 37.43
CA PRO A 786 15.28 8.64 36.20
C PRO A 786 16.32 8.32 35.12
N GLY A 787 15.86 7.94 33.92
CA GLY A 787 16.72 7.49 32.82
C GLY A 787 17.22 6.05 32.95
N GLU A 788 16.90 5.37 34.05
CA GLU A 788 17.16 3.94 34.25
C GLU A 788 15.92 3.12 33.82
N LEU A 789 16.16 1.92 33.31
CA LEU A 789 15.18 1.01 32.73
C LEU A 789 15.30 -0.38 33.37
N THR A 790 14.21 -1.14 33.36
CA THR A 790 14.16 -2.57 33.69
C THR A 790 13.16 -3.25 32.77
N GLU A 791 13.62 -4.23 31.99
CA GLU A 791 12.85 -4.92 30.95
C GLU A 791 12.12 -3.94 29.99
N PRO A 792 12.83 -3.02 29.32
CA PRO A 792 12.18 -2.12 28.36
C PRO A 792 11.53 -2.92 27.21
N ARG A 793 10.25 -2.68 26.93
CA ARG A 793 9.49 -3.35 25.86
C ARG A 793 9.19 -2.38 24.72
N GLY A 794 7.92 -2.08 24.43
CA GLY A 794 7.57 -1.15 23.36
C GLY A 794 8.15 0.25 23.54
N LEU A 795 8.33 0.94 22.42
CA LEU A 795 8.79 2.32 22.38
C LEU A 795 8.13 3.04 21.21
N ALA A 796 7.96 4.36 21.33
CA ALA A 796 7.44 5.20 20.27
C ALA A 796 8.21 6.52 20.19
N VAL A 797 8.49 6.97 18.97
CA VAL A 797 9.24 8.18 18.66
C VAL A 797 8.29 9.23 18.11
N ASN A 798 8.26 10.40 18.73
CA ASN A 798 7.47 11.54 18.27
C ASN A 798 8.33 12.81 18.25
N GLY A 799 8.67 13.26 17.05
CA GLY A 799 9.51 14.44 16.87
C GLY A 799 10.90 14.24 17.47
N SER A 800 11.21 14.98 18.54
CA SER A 800 12.49 14.85 19.25
C SER A 800 12.43 13.92 20.47
N LEU A 801 11.27 13.33 20.78
CA LEU A 801 11.08 12.51 21.98
C LEU A 801 10.96 11.02 21.66
N VAL A 802 11.49 10.20 22.55
CA VAL A 802 11.37 8.74 22.56
C VAL A 802 10.72 8.31 23.88
N TYR A 803 9.53 7.73 23.78
CA TYR A 803 8.79 7.18 24.93
C TYR A 803 9.10 5.70 25.00
N VAL A 804 9.56 5.23 26.17
CA VAL A 804 9.99 3.86 26.38
C VAL A 804 9.14 3.25 27.48
N VAL A 805 8.52 2.11 27.19
CA VAL A 805 7.80 1.31 28.19
C VAL A 805 8.85 0.62 29.09
N ASP A 806 9.03 1.14 30.28
CA ASP A 806 9.89 0.58 31.34
C ASP A 806 9.08 -0.47 32.13
N ALA A 807 8.86 -1.62 31.49
CA ALA A 807 7.82 -2.57 31.87
C ALA A 807 8.05 -3.17 33.26
N GLY A 808 9.30 -3.51 33.60
CA GLY A 808 9.67 -4.03 34.91
C GLY A 808 9.40 -3.04 36.05
N ASN A 809 9.51 -1.73 35.76
CA ASN A 809 9.21 -0.67 36.72
C ASN A 809 7.76 -0.14 36.63
N ASN A 810 6.94 -0.68 35.72
CA ASN A 810 5.52 -0.31 35.54
C ASN A 810 5.31 1.19 35.27
N ARG A 811 6.12 1.78 34.39
CA ARG A 811 6.06 3.20 34.04
C ARG A 811 6.52 3.45 32.61
N ILE A 812 6.34 4.68 32.14
CA ILE A 812 6.89 5.18 30.88
C ILE A 812 8.01 6.17 31.19
N GLN A 813 9.17 6.02 30.53
CA GLN A 813 10.29 6.95 30.59
C GLN A 813 10.42 7.65 29.23
N VAL A 814 10.69 8.96 29.26
CA VAL A 814 10.76 9.81 28.08
C VAL A 814 12.16 10.37 27.96
N PHE A 815 12.75 10.18 26.78
CA PHE A 815 14.08 10.62 26.40
C PHE A 815 14.00 11.54 25.19
N GLU A 816 15.02 12.36 24.97
CA GLU A 816 15.23 13.02 23.69
C GLU A 816 15.92 12.05 22.71
N THR A 817 15.86 12.33 21.42
CA THR A 817 16.47 11.52 20.35
C THR A 817 18.01 11.44 20.40
N ASP A 818 18.65 12.23 21.26
CA ASP A 818 20.08 12.16 21.61
C ASP A 818 20.37 11.36 22.88
N GLY A 819 19.33 10.80 23.53
CA GLY A 819 19.41 9.88 24.66
C GLY A 819 19.29 10.53 26.04
N ASP A 820 19.12 11.86 26.10
CA ASP A 820 18.96 12.57 27.36
C ASP A 820 17.58 12.31 27.96
N TYR A 821 17.54 11.94 29.25
CA TYR A 821 16.28 11.76 29.98
C TYR A 821 15.58 13.10 30.25
N VAL A 822 14.29 13.19 29.93
CA VAL A 822 13.51 14.44 30.08
C VAL A 822 12.25 14.32 30.93
N GLY A 823 11.77 13.12 31.20
CA GLY A 823 10.60 12.93 32.08
C GLY A 823 10.05 11.51 32.05
N GLY A 824 8.94 11.29 32.73
CA GLY A 824 8.28 9.99 32.77
C GLY A 824 7.00 10.07 33.58
N PHE A 825 6.15 9.07 33.39
CA PHE A 825 4.86 8.99 34.07
C PHE A 825 4.46 7.55 34.34
N GLY A 826 3.53 7.39 35.27
CA GLY A 826 3.01 6.10 35.70
C GLY A 826 3.74 5.49 36.89
N SER A 827 3.06 4.51 37.49
CA SER A 827 3.53 3.73 38.62
C SER A 827 2.78 2.40 38.67
N SER A 828 3.29 1.43 39.43
CA SER A 828 2.61 0.14 39.60
C SER A 828 1.21 0.30 40.23
N GLY A 829 0.19 -0.35 39.64
CA GLY A 829 -1.18 -0.39 40.15
C GLY A 829 -2.24 -0.69 39.08
N ASP A 830 -3.51 -0.51 39.44
CA ASP A 830 -4.68 -0.73 38.57
C ASP A 830 -5.57 0.52 38.41
N GLY A 831 -5.20 1.63 39.07
CA GLY A 831 -5.88 2.92 38.95
C GLY A 831 -5.58 3.68 37.65
N PRO A 832 -6.26 4.81 37.40
CA PRO A 832 -5.96 5.71 36.29
C PRO A 832 -4.50 6.17 36.29
N GLY A 833 -3.78 5.88 35.21
CA GLY A 833 -2.36 6.21 35.06
C GLY A 833 -1.40 5.32 35.82
N GLU A 834 -1.90 4.28 36.50
CA GLU A 834 -1.09 3.20 37.04
C GLU A 834 -1.05 2.02 36.06
N PHE A 835 0.03 1.26 36.06
CA PHE A 835 0.27 0.16 35.14
C PHE A 835 0.59 -1.15 35.86
N ASN A 836 0.35 -2.26 35.19
CA ASN A 836 0.77 -3.59 35.61
C ASN A 836 1.30 -4.38 34.41
N SER A 837 2.63 -4.48 34.31
CA SER A 837 3.37 -5.00 33.15
C SER A 837 2.84 -4.39 31.83
N PRO A 838 3.01 -3.08 31.61
CA PRO A 838 2.72 -2.48 30.33
C PRO A 838 3.61 -3.10 29.24
N ASN A 839 3.08 -3.32 28.04
CA ASN A 839 3.80 -4.01 26.97
C ASN A 839 4.28 -3.06 25.88
N ASP A 840 3.39 -2.22 25.37
CA ASP A 840 3.64 -1.44 24.17
C ASP A 840 2.98 -0.06 24.22
N ILE A 841 3.44 0.82 23.35
CA ILE A 841 3.10 2.24 23.32
C ILE A 841 2.96 2.74 21.89
N ALA A 842 1.91 3.51 21.62
CA ALA A 842 1.68 4.17 20.34
C ALA A 842 1.31 5.63 20.54
N ILE A 843 1.59 6.47 19.54
CA ILE A 843 1.32 7.90 19.59
C ILE A 843 0.50 8.31 18.38
N ASP A 844 -0.66 8.94 18.60
CA ASP A 844 -1.50 9.40 17.49
C ASP A 844 -0.98 10.70 16.86
N ALA A 845 -1.58 11.10 15.74
CA ALA A 845 -1.18 12.30 15.00
C ALA A 845 -1.37 13.62 15.80
N ASP A 846 -2.20 13.60 16.84
CA ASP A 846 -2.41 14.73 17.75
C ASP A 846 -1.40 14.73 18.93
N GLY A 847 -0.56 13.70 19.02
CA GLY A 847 0.46 13.53 20.06
C GLY A 847 -0.06 12.88 21.34
N TYR A 848 -1.25 12.28 21.34
CA TYR A 848 -1.71 11.51 22.50
C TYR A 848 -1.04 10.14 22.55
N VAL A 849 -0.71 9.71 23.77
CA VAL A 849 0.02 8.47 24.02
C VAL A 849 -0.95 7.38 24.45
N TYR A 850 -0.85 6.19 23.86
CA TYR A 850 -1.66 5.02 24.17
C TYR A 850 -0.74 3.91 24.64
N VAL A 851 -1.07 3.26 25.76
CA VAL A 851 -0.25 2.21 26.36
C VAL A 851 -1.09 0.96 26.56
N SER A 852 -0.60 -0.18 26.09
CA SER A 852 -1.18 -1.49 26.38
C SER A 852 -0.77 -1.92 27.81
N ASP A 853 -1.75 -1.93 28.71
CA ASP A 853 -1.58 -2.24 30.14
C ASP A 853 -1.88 -3.73 30.37
N GLY A 854 -0.89 -4.56 30.00
CA GLY A 854 -1.02 -5.99 29.73
C GLY A 854 -1.75 -6.78 30.82
N LEU A 855 -1.28 -6.73 32.07
CA LEU A 855 -1.87 -7.53 33.15
C LEU A 855 -3.11 -6.89 33.78
N ASN A 856 -3.44 -5.65 33.41
CA ASN A 856 -4.71 -5.02 33.73
C ASN A 856 -5.76 -5.20 32.61
N ASP A 857 -5.43 -5.92 31.54
CA ASP A 857 -6.33 -6.28 30.42
C ASP A 857 -7.04 -5.04 29.81
N ARG A 858 -6.32 -3.94 29.65
CA ARG A 858 -6.85 -2.66 29.14
C ARG A 858 -5.81 -1.88 28.32
N VAL A 859 -6.29 -0.86 27.62
CA VAL A 859 -5.48 0.20 27.02
C VAL A 859 -5.76 1.51 27.75
N GLN A 860 -4.73 2.31 27.97
CA GLN A 860 -4.84 3.64 28.58
C GLN A 860 -4.33 4.72 27.63
N LYS A 861 -5.04 5.86 27.58
CA LYS A 861 -4.71 7.04 26.79
C LYS A 861 -4.26 8.19 27.71
N PHE A 862 -3.23 8.90 27.29
CA PHE A 862 -2.59 10.01 28.01
C PHE A 862 -2.35 11.21 27.09
N THR A 863 -2.17 12.39 27.67
CA THR A 863 -1.54 13.52 26.99
C THR A 863 -0.06 13.23 26.73
N TRP A 864 0.56 14.03 25.86
CA TRP A 864 2.00 13.95 25.60
C TRP A 864 2.88 14.14 26.85
N ASP A 865 2.39 14.87 27.87
CA ASP A 865 3.07 15.08 29.15
C ASP A 865 2.69 14.08 30.25
N GLY A 866 1.90 13.04 29.92
CA GLY A 866 1.62 11.91 30.81
C GLY A 866 0.39 12.05 31.71
N ASP A 867 -0.44 13.06 31.51
CA ASP A 867 -1.73 13.16 32.20
C ASP A 867 -2.71 12.12 31.65
N TRP A 868 -3.30 11.33 32.54
CA TRP A 868 -4.28 10.30 32.17
C TRP A 868 -5.56 10.92 31.60
N ILE A 869 -6.05 10.38 30.47
CA ILE A 869 -7.26 10.83 29.78
C ILE A 869 -8.38 9.80 29.90
N ALA A 870 -8.11 8.56 29.51
CA ALA A 870 -9.13 7.52 29.40
C ALA A 870 -8.52 6.11 29.44
N SER A 871 -9.36 5.12 29.67
CA SER A 871 -9.03 3.71 29.47
C SER A 871 -10.20 2.97 28.83
N PHE A 872 -9.90 1.89 28.12
CA PHE A 872 -10.88 0.99 27.53
C PHE A 872 -10.33 -0.45 27.49
N GLY A 873 -11.23 -1.42 27.43
CA GLY A 873 -10.88 -2.83 27.63
C GLY A 873 -11.20 -3.32 29.04
N THR A 874 -11.50 -4.61 29.13
CA THR A 874 -11.64 -5.36 30.39
C THR A 874 -11.22 -6.80 30.15
N LYS A 875 -10.88 -7.55 31.21
CA LYS A 875 -10.56 -8.97 31.10
C LYS A 875 -11.69 -9.79 30.45
N GLY A 876 -11.35 -10.56 29.42
CA GLY A 876 -12.23 -11.57 28.83
C GLY A 876 -12.03 -11.78 27.33
N SER A 877 -12.91 -12.55 26.72
CA SER A 877 -12.88 -12.89 25.28
C SER A 877 -14.05 -12.30 24.49
N GLY A 878 -14.94 -11.54 25.15
CA GLY A 878 -16.05 -10.83 24.50
C GLY A 878 -15.61 -9.64 23.65
N GLN A 879 -16.58 -8.95 23.05
CA GLN A 879 -16.34 -7.72 22.29
C GLN A 879 -15.74 -6.64 23.18
N GLY A 880 -14.63 -6.05 22.75
CA GLY A 880 -13.92 -5.03 23.51
C GLY A 880 -13.27 -5.53 24.80
N GLN A 881 -13.10 -6.84 24.98
CA GLN A 881 -12.40 -7.44 26.11
C GLN A 881 -11.05 -8.00 25.65
N PHE A 882 -10.06 -7.98 26.55
CA PHE A 882 -8.71 -8.46 26.29
C PHE A 882 -8.30 -9.56 27.28
N ILE A 883 -7.34 -10.38 26.88
CA ILE A 883 -6.47 -11.17 27.76
C ILE A 883 -5.03 -10.84 27.35
N THR A 884 -4.34 -10.06 28.16
CA THR A 884 -2.95 -9.65 27.92
C THR A 884 -2.77 -8.91 26.58
N PRO A 885 -3.25 -7.65 26.45
CA PRO A 885 -2.93 -6.85 25.27
C PRO A 885 -1.43 -6.59 25.19
N VAL A 886 -0.83 -6.84 24.03
CA VAL A 886 0.63 -6.78 23.83
C VAL A 886 1.03 -5.66 22.86
N GLY A 887 0.73 -5.76 21.56
CA GLY A 887 1.00 -4.70 20.56
C GLY A 887 -0.15 -3.71 20.38
N ILE A 888 0.18 -2.46 20.04
CA ILE A 888 -0.80 -1.39 19.80
C ILE A 888 -0.31 -0.43 18.72
N ASP A 889 -1.22 0.05 17.87
CA ASP A 889 -0.97 1.21 17.00
C ASP A 889 -2.25 2.00 16.72
N VAL A 890 -2.09 3.27 16.33
CA VAL A 890 -3.19 4.22 16.15
C VAL A 890 -3.19 4.79 14.74
N ALA A 891 -4.27 4.52 14.01
CA ALA A 891 -4.48 5.04 12.67
C ALA A 891 -4.66 6.56 12.69
N SER A 892 -4.34 7.22 11.57
CA SER A 892 -4.53 8.66 11.39
C SER A 892 -6.00 9.14 11.52
N ASN A 893 -6.96 8.22 11.39
CA ASN A 893 -8.39 8.47 11.64
C ASN A 893 -8.80 8.28 13.11
N GLY A 894 -7.85 8.00 14.01
CA GLY A 894 -8.05 7.79 15.45
C GLY A 894 -8.45 6.37 15.85
N TYR A 895 -8.52 5.42 14.91
CA TYR A 895 -8.81 4.02 15.23
C TYR A 895 -7.59 3.37 15.90
N VAL A 896 -7.83 2.64 16.99
CA VAL A 896 -6.79 1.96 17.76
C VAL A 896 -6.86 0.46 17.50
N TRP A 897 -5.76 -0.10 17.02
CA TRP A 897 -5.58 -1.53 16.79
C TRP A 897 -4.79 -2.11 17.96
N VAL A 898 -5.26 -3.23 18.52
CA VAL A 898 -4.67 -3.81 19.73
C VAL A 898 -4.57 -5.33 19.56
N VAL A 899 -3.35 -5.86 19.69
CA VAL A 899 -3.12 -7.31 19.74
C VAL A 899 -3.60 -7.86 21.07
N ASP A 900 -4.59 -8.74 21.02
CA ASP A 900 -5.17 -9.48 22.14
C ASP A 900 -4.58 -10.90 22.14
N GLN A 901 -3.30 -11.01 22.53
CA GLN A 901 -2.52 -12.23 22.38
C GLN A 901 -3.15 -13.42 23.10
N GLY A 902 -3.70 -13.23 24.31
CA GLY A 902 -4.31 -14.32 25.07
C GLY A 902 -5.59 -14.90 24.44
N ASN A 903 -6.14 -14.23 23.42
CA ASN A 903 -7.28 -14.70 22.62
C ASN A 903 -6.92 -14.92 21.14
N ASP A 904 -5.63 -14.91 20.77
CA ASP A 904 -5.13 -15.13 19.41
C ASP A 904 -5.84 -14.26 18.35
N ARG A 905 -6.02 -12.97 18.66
CA ARG A 905 -6.74 -12.01 17.80
C ARG A 905 -6.22 -10.59 17.92
N VAL A 906 -6.67 -9.73 17.02
CA VAL A 906 -6.47 -8.29 17.05
C VAL A 906 -7.83 -7.59 17.06
N LEU A 907 -8.00 -6.64 17.97
CA LEU A 907 -9.24 -5.88 18.13
C LEU A 907 -9.05 -4.44 17.63
N VAL A 908 -10.12 -3.88 17.06
CA VAL A 908 -10.15 -2.51 16.55
C VAL A 908 -11.15 -1.69 17.35
N PHE A 909 -10.73 -0.50 17.78
CA PHE A 909 -11.57 0.46 18.50
C PHE A 909 -11.59 1.78 17.77
N ARG A 910 -12.74 2.45 17.78
CA ARG A 910 -12.92 3.79 17.24
C ARG A 910 -13.22 4.79 18.35
N PRO A 911 -12.90 6.07 18.19
CA PRO A 911 -13.38 7.11 19.11
C PRO A 911 -14.91 7.12 19.16
N ALA A 912 -15.48 7.27 20.36
CA ALA A 912 -16.90 7.46 20.57
C ALA A 912 -17.26 8.92 20.29
N ASN A 913 -18.34 9.14 19.53
CA ASN A 913 -18.83 10.46 19.11
C ASN A 913 -19.16 11.41 20.27
#